data_AF-A0A1C0V180-F1
#
_entry.id   AF-A0A1C0V180-F1
#
_cell.length_a   1.000
_cell.length_b   1.000
_cell.length_c   1.000
_cell.angle_alpha   90.00
_cell.angle_beta   90.00
_cell.angle_gamma   90.00
#
_symmetry.space_group_name_H-M   'P 1'
#
loop_
_entity.id
_entity.type
_entity.pdbx_description
1 polymer ?
#
loop_
_entity_poly.entity_id
_entity_poly.type
_entity_poly.pdbx_seq_one_letter_code
_entity_poly.pdbx_strand_id
1 'polypeptide(L)'
;MMAGVAVVAVLPTIAIFHWNTHHELIRRSETDGVRLANTLSRALSVLRDVPATVENKLGQQMAATATALAQLVDVSQKRGEPTAQLQQRINKILADSIIDEVWISDADGCARLRPPGEAVFCFNPDPKKQPQAHVFWPLLTGKAKMVIQEPRRREIDDRVFQYVGVPGIDQRRIVQVGNHVAFLESLRQALGLDRLIEELLREPDVLGIWVIDLQGKVIAGQARPESGLGKQLAEQQLSLLRNSLNTQATARVVNGNLLHVIVPLRDQSQALQGSALVTLSLKSLQEALATQTRLLLMVSSMVLLLVVVVSYWMAGRLVEPIVALNRASQAIARGHWDQPLPTDREDEIGALATSFARMVTQLQVHLETLEQRVTERTYDLARANQEIVTLNQQLTDENRRMGAELSVVRRLHQMILPKEEDLLNTADLEIAAYMEPADEVGGDYYDVLHRDGRVEISIGDVTGHGLESGMVMLMVQAAVRTLQAVGEIDQVKTINTLNRLVYDNTRRMRSYRNMTLSLLVYERGSLRLSGQHEEAIVVRADGAIDRVDTLDLGFPLGIEADVSSFIAEAEVYLNPGDLVVLYTDGLTEAADHSNQLYGADRLCRLLRTEHHRSPQEICKLVVDDVYRHIGEAKIFDDITLIVIKRQQEPADRPIESATAIDWPNVCSLPSLSA
;
A
#
# COMPACT_ATOMS: atom_id res chain seq x y z
N MET A 1 -45.65 59.90 9.39
CA MET A 1 -44.19 60.06 9.18
C MET A 1 -43.42 58.78 9.51
N MET A 2 -43.56 58.22 10.71
CA MET A 2 -42.84 57.01 11.17
C MET A 2 -42.99 55.78 10.23
N ALA A 3 -44.20 55.48 9.77
CA ALA A 3 -44.44 54.35 8.85
C ALA A 3 -43.77 54.54 7.47
N GLY A 4 -43.73 55.77 6.95
CA GLY A 4 -43.07 56.07 5.67
C GLY A 4 -41.55 55.94 5.76
N VAL A 5 -40.94 56.36 6.88
CA VAL A 5 -39.50 56.21 7.14
C VAL A 5 -39.11 54.74 7.30
N ALA A 6 -39.95 53.93 7.96
CA ALA A 6 -39.72 52.50 8.14
C ALA A 6 -39.71 51.74 6.80
N VAL A 7 -40.67 52.01 5.90
CA VAL A 7 -40.73 51.35 4.58
C VAL A 7 -39.50 51.71 3.72
N VAL A 8 -39.06 52.97 3.76
CA VAL A 8 -37.90 53.44 3.00
C VAL A 8 -36.58 52.84 3.53
N ALA A 9 -36.49 52.48 4.81
CA ALA A 9 -35.30 51.84 5.38
C ALA A 9 -35.25 50.31 5.20
N VAL A 10 -36.41 49.64 5.22
CA VAL A 10 -36.48 48.17 5.19
C VAL A 10 -36.23 47.62 3.79
N LEU A 11 -36.89 48.17 2.76
CA LEU A 11 -36.78 47.63 1.39
C LEU A 11 -35.35 47.62 0.81
N PRO A 12 -34.52 48.68 0.96
CA PRO A 12 -33.14 48.66 0.48
C PRO A 12 -32.27 47.66 1.23
N THR A 13 -32.49 47.52 2.54
CA THR A 13 -31.72 46.60 3.40
C THR A 13 -31.98 45.13 3.02
N ILE A 14 -33.24 44.78 2.73
CA ILE A 14 -33.62 43.45 2.24
C ILE A 14 -32.98 43.18 0.88
N ALA A 15 -33.04 44.15 -0.04
CA ALA A 15 -32.46 44.01 -1.37
C ALA A 15 -30.94 43.83 -1.32
N ILE A 16 -30.23 44.63 -0.51
CA ILE A 16 -28.78 44.53 -0.32
C ILE A 16 -28.39 43.20 0.32
N PHE A 17 -29.11 42.77 1.37
CA PHE A 17 -28.82 41.52 2.04
C PHE A 17 -29.03 40.32 1.11
N HIS A 18 -30.16 40.29 0.38
CA HIS A 18 -30.45 39.25 -0.60
C HIS A 18 -29.42 39.21 -1.75
N TRP A 19 -29.00 40.38 -2.24
CA TRP A 19 -27.95 40.47 -3.26
C TRP A 19 -26.63 39.89 -2.76
N ASN A 20 -26.22 40.26 -1.54
CA ASN A 20 -24.96 39.82 -0.96
C ASN A 20 -24.94 38.31 -0.68
N THR A 21 -26.01 37.76 -0.08
CA THR A 21 -26.11 36.32 0.21
C THR A 21 -26.15 35.49 -1.06
N HIS A 22 -26.87 35.95 -2.09
CA HIS A 22 -26.92 35.28 -3.38
C HIS A 22 -25.54 35.20 -4.05
N HIS A 23 -24.78 36.31 -4.04
CA HIS A 23 -23.44 36.33 -4.63
C HIS A 23 -22.43 35.46 -3.89
N GLU A 24 -22.46 35.44 -2.56
CA GLU A 24 -21.50 34.67 -1.76
C GLU A 24 -21.75 33.16 -1.88
N LEU A 25 -23.02 32.74 -1.89
CA LEU A 25 -23.37 31.34 -2.07
C LEU A 25 -22.96 30.81 -3.46
N ILE A 26 -23.12 31.61 -4.52
CA ILE A 26 -22.65 31.23 -5.87
C ILE A 26 -21.13 31.04 -5.91
N ARG A 27 -20.36 31.93 -5.26
CA ARG A 27 -18.89 31.81 -5.17
C ARG A 27 -18.44 30.55 -4.43
N ARG A 28 -19.19 30.15 -3.41
CA ARG A 28 -18.91 28.92 -2.65
C ARG A 28 -19.13 27.67 -3.50
N SER A 29 -20.29 27.56 -4.17
CA SER A 29 -20.58 26.47 -5.10
C SER A 29 -19.58 26.40 -6.26
N GLU A 30 -19.06 27.54 -6.71
CA GLU A 30 -17.98 27.63 -7.70
C GLU A 30 -16.68 27.00 -7.20
N THR A 31 -16.28 27.31 -5.96
CA THR A 31 -15.07 26.74 -5.34
C THR A 31 -15.17 25.22 -5.18
N ASP A 32 -16.35 24.75 -4.77
CA ASP A 32 -16.61 23.31 -4.61
C ASP A 32 -16.63 22.58 -5.97
N GLY A 33 -17.21 23.19 -7.00
CA GLY A 33 -17.17 22.68 -8.37
C GLY A 33 -15.76 22.54 -8.95
N VAL A 34 -14.87 23.52 -8.69
CA VAL A 34 -13.46 23.45 -9.10
C VAL A 34 -12.71 22.36 -8.35
N ARG A 35 -12.97 22.18 -7.05
CA ARG A 35 -12.36 21.09 -6.25
C ARG A 35 -12.76 19.72 -6.77
N LEU A 36 -14.05 19.50 -7.01
CA LEU A 36 -14.57 18.26 -7.59
C LEU A 36 -13.91 17.94 -8.94
N ALA A 37 -13.77 18.93 -9.80
CA ALA A 37 -13.13 18.75 -11.09
C ALA A 37 -11.63 18.45 -11.00
N ASN A 38 -10.91 19.07 -10.07
CA ASN A 38 -9.50 18.74 -9.82
C ASN A 38 -9.32 17.32 -9.28
N THR A 39 -10.21 16.87 -8.40
CA THR A 39 -10.24 15.48 -7.92
C THR A 39 -10.51 14.51 -9.07
N LEU A 40 -11.46 14.84 -9.95
CA LEU A 40 -11.75 14.05 -11.15
C LEU A 40 -10.56 14.00 -12.12
N SER A 41 -9.81 15.10 -12.27
CA SER A 41 -8.57 15.13 -13.08
C SER A 41 -7.48 14.20 -12.53
N ARG A 42 -7.29 14.17 -11.20
CA ARG A 42 -6.31 13.27 -10.56
C ARG A 42 -6.76 11.81 -10.62
N ALA A 43 -8.05 11.55 -10.46
CA ALA A 43 -8.59 10.21 -10.63
C ALA A 43 -8.37 9.73 -12.07
N LEU A 44 -8.68 10.56 -13.06
CA LEU A 44 -8.52 10.24 -14.49
C LEU A 44 -7.10 9.84 -14.90
N SER A 45 -6.06 10.49 -14.38
CA SER A 45 -4.67 10.06 -14.66
C SER A 45 -4.44 8.64 -14.14
N VAL A 46 -4.90 8.32 -12.92
CA VAL A 46 -4.76 6.99 -12.34
C VAL A 46 -5.57 5.95 -13.12
N LEU A 47 -6.80 6.29 -13.55
CA LEU A 47 -7.66 5.38 -14.33
C LEU A 47 -7.05 5.00 -15.69
N ARG A 48 -6.23 5.89 -16.29
CA ARG A 48 -5.58 5.64 -17.57
C ARG A 48 -4.25 4.92 -17.42
N ASP A 49 -3.44 5.33 -16.47
CA ASP A 49 -2.04 4.90 -16.38
C ASP A 49 -1.91 3.51 -15.76
N VAL A 50 -2.77 3.16 -14.79
CA VAL A 50 -2.67 1.88 -14.08
C VAL A 50 -2.94 0.68 -15.00
N PRO A 51 -4.06 0.61 -15.76
CA PRO A 51 -4.30 -0.53 -16.65
C PRO A 51 -3.23 -0.67 -17.74
N ALA A 52 -2.76 0.46 -18.29
CA ALA A 52 -1.71 0.48 -19.32
C ALA A 52 -0.36 0.01 -18.77
N THR A 53 -0.01 0.40 -17.54
CA THR A 53 1.23 -0.02 -16.89
C THR A 53 1.21 -1.51 -16.58
N VAL A 54 0.08 -2.03 -16.07
CA VAL A 54 -0.10 -3.47 -15.82
C VAL A 54 0.00 -4.26 -17.13
N GLU A 55 -0.66 -3.80 -18.20
CA GLU A 55 -0.59 -4.43 -19.53
C GLU A 55 0.83 -4.48 -20.10
N ASN A 56 1.59 -3.38 -19.99
CA ASN A 56 2.97 -3.31 -20.46
C ASN A 56 3.89 -4.23 -19.64
N LYS A 57 3.74 -4.24 -18.31
CA LYS A 57 4.55 -5.10 -17.43
C LYS A 57 4.25 -6.58 -17.65
N LEU A 58 2.98 -6.92 -17.86
CA LEU A 58 2.55 -8.25 -18.25
C LEU A 58 3.20 -8.67 -19.58
N GLY A 59 3.13 -7.81 -20.61
CA GLY A 59 3.77 -8.07 -21.90
C GLY A 59 5.28 -8.29 -21.80
N GLN A 60 5.99 -7.54 -20.95
CA GLN A 60 7.42 -7.73 -20.68
C GLN A 60 7.72 -9.07 -20.00
N GLN A 61 6.92 -9.45 -19.00
CA GLN A 61 7.08 -10.74 -18.33
C GLN A 61 6.83 -11.90 -19.30
N MET A 62 5.77 -11.80 -20.12
CA MET A 62 5.47 -12.77 -21.17
C MET A 62 6.61 -12.88 -22.20
N ALA A 63 7.26 -11.77 -22.57
CA ALA A 63 8.43 -11.78 -23.44
C ALA A 63 9.62 -12.53 -22.84
N ALA A 64 9.89 -12.32 -21.55
CA ALA A 64 10.94 -13.05 -20.85
C ALA A 64 10.65 -14.57 -20.85
N THR A 65 9.41 -14.96 -20.55
CA THR A 65 8.98 -16.36 -20.60
C THR A 65 9.10 -16.95 -22.01
N ALA A 66 8.68 -16.23 -23.05
CA ALA A 66 8.81 -16.67 -24.43
C ALA A 66 10.29 -16.87 -24.82
N THR A 67 11.18 -16.00 -24.34
CA THR A 67 12.63 -16.09 -24.58
C THR A 67 13.24 -17.32 -23.89
N ALA A 68 12.87 -17.56 -22.62
CA ALA A 68 13.29 -18.75 -21.88
C ALA A 68 12.79 -20.04 -22.55
N LEU A 69 11.54 -20.05 -23.03
CA LEU A 69 11.00 -21.17 -23.80
C LEU A 69 11.75 -21.38 -25.12
N ALA A 70 12.14 -20.30 -25.82
CA ALA A 70 12.94 -20.41 -27.04
C ALA A 70 14.29 -21.08 -26.79
N GLN A 71 14.96 -20.74 -25.67
CA GLN A 71 16.20 -21.40 -25.25
C GLN A 71 15.98 -22.86 -24.85
N LEU A 72 14.91 -23.15 -24.10
CA LEU A 72 14.57 -24.52 -23.70
C LEU A 72 14.35 -25.42 -24.91
N VAL A 73 13.57 -24.95 -25.89
CA VAL A 73 13.29 -25.69 -27.13
C VAL A 73 14.58 -25.95 -27.91
N ASP A 74 15.47 -24.97 -27.96
CA ASP A 74 16.78 -25.10 -28.62
C ASP A 74 17.65 -26.19 -27.96
N VAL A 75 17.79 -26.14 -26.63
CA VAL A 75 18.55 -27.13 -25.84
C VAL A 75 17.96 -28.54 -26.00
N SER A 76 16.64 -28.67 -25.92
CA SER A 76 15.95 -29.97 -26.06
C SER A 76 16.13 -30.58 -27.45
N GLN A 77 16.08 -29.76 -28.51
CA GLN A 77 16.30 -30.27 -29.87
C GLN A 77 17.76 -30.65 -30.13
N LYS A 78 18.73 -29.90 -29.60
CA LYS A 78 20.16 -30.26 -29.67
C LYS A 78 20.44 -31.61 -29.01
N ARG A 79 19.66 -31.97 -27.98
CA ARG A 79 19.74 -33.27 -27.29
C ARG A 79 18.95 -34.39 -27.98
N GLY A 80 18.26 -34.10 -29.08
CA GLY A 80 17.43 -35.09 -29.78
C GLY A 80 16.18 -35.52 -28.99
N GLU A 81 15.70 -34.68 -28.06
CA GLU A 81 14.52 -34.98 -27.25
C GLU A 81 13.26 -35.09 -28.13
N PRO A 82 12.45 -36.16 -28.01
CA PRO A 82 11.20 -36.28 -28.75
C PRO A 82 10.23 -35.13 -28.45
N THR A 83 9.55 -34.62 -29.48
CA THR A 83 8.60 -33.50 -29.36
C THR A 83 7.52 -33.73 -28.30
N ALA A 84 7.10 -34.98 -28.08
CA ALA A 84 6.12 -35.33 -27.04
C ALA A 84 6.64 -35.10 -25.62
N GLN A 85 7.92 -35.40 -25.35
CA GLN A 85 8.55 -35.14 -24.04
C GLN A 85 8.75 -33.64 -23.81
N LEU A 86 9.19 -32.92 -24.83
CA LEU A 86 9.32 -31.46 -24.79
C LEU A 86 7.96 -30.79 -24.51
N GLN A 87 6.89 -31.23 -25.19
CA GLN A 87 5.53 -30.76 -24.94
C GLN A 87 5.10 -31.01 -23.48
N GLN A 88 5.42 -32.18 -22.91
CA GLN A 88 5.07 -32.50 -21.52
C GLN A 88 5.80 -31.59 -20.53
N ARG A 89 7.09 -31.31 -20.77
CA ARG A 89 7.87 -30.38 -19.93
C ARG A 89 7.36 -28.95 -20.02
N ILE A 90 7.04 -28.48 -21.23
CA ILE A 90 6.43 -27.15 -21.43
C ILE A 90 5.10 -27.09 -20.69
N ASN A 91 4.22 -28.07 -20.86
CA ASN A 91 2.93 -28.10 -20.15
C ASN A 91 3.10 -28.08 -18.61
N LYS A 92 4.14 -28.73 -18.07
CA LYS A 92 4.46 -28.66 -16.63
C LYS A 92 4.88 -27.25 -16.22
N ILE A 93 5.75 -26.59 -16.99
CA ILE A 93 6.17 -25.20 -16.73
C ILE A 93 4.97 -24.25 -16.82
N LEU A 94 4.05 -24.49 -17.75
CA LEU A 94 2.86 -23.66 -17.92
C LEU A 94 1.88 -23.77 -16.75
N ALA A 95 1.78 -24.95 -16.12
CA ALA A 95 0.88 -25.18 -14.99
C ALA A 95 1.18 -24.27 -13.78
N ASP A 96 2.43 -23.86 -13.61
CA ASP A 96 2.89 -22.99 -12.52
C ASP A 96 3.18 -21.55 -13.00
N SER A 97 2.75 -21.19 -14.21
CA SER A 97 2.99 -19.88 -14.81
C SER A 97 1.71 -19.13 -15.11
N ILE A 98 1.84 -17.82 -15.38
CA ILE A 98 0.73 -17.00 -15.88
C ILE A 98 0.40 -17.28 -17.36
N ILE A 99 1.12 -18.15 -18.06
CA ILE A 99 0.93 -18.39 -19.49
C ILE A 99 -0.07 -19.55 -19.68
N ASP A 100 -1.17 -19.27 -20.36
CA ASP A 100 -2.21 -20.27 -20.65
C ASP A 100 -1.89 -21.13 -21.87
N GLU A 101 -1.21 -20.56 -22.85
CA GLU A 101 -0.92 -21.26 -24.10
C GLU A 101 0.44 -20.90 -24.72
N VAL A 102 1.01 -21.87 -25.42
CA VAL A 102 2.28 -21.73 -26.14
C VAL A 102 2.15 -22.33 -27.53
N TRP A 103 2.68 -21.58 -28.51
CA TRP A 103 2.72 -21.93 -29.91
C TRP A 103 4.16 -21.85 -30.40
N ILE A 104 4.74 -22.98 -30.81
CA ILE A 104 6.11 -23.02 -31.34
C ILE A 104 6.07 -23.60 -32.74
N SER A 105 6.50 -22.79 -33.71
CA SER A 105 6.52 -23.17 -35.12
C SER A 105 7.76 -23.95 -35.54
N ASP A 106 7.67 -24.60 -36.70
CA ASP A 106 8.83 -24.96 -37.51
C ASP A 106 9.27 -23.79 -38.41
N ALA A 107 10.24 -24.05 -39.29
CA ALA A 107 10.79 -23.08 -40.23
C ALA A 107 9.82 -22.67 -41.35
N ASP A 108 8.78 -23.47 -41.58
CA ASP A 108 7.71 -23.15 -42.54
C ASP A 108 6.59 -22.33 -41.88
N GLY A 109 6.69 -22.06 -40.57
CA GLY A 109 5.71 -21.32 -39.80
C GLY A 109 4.54 -22.17 -39.31
N CYS A 110 4.62 -23.50 -39.36
CA CYS A 110 3.59 -24.38 -38.84
C CYS A 110 3.86 -24.76 -37.38
N ALA A 111 2.89 -24.52 -36.49
CA ALA A 111 2.98 -24.82 -35.06
C ALA A 111 3.09 -26.34 -34.82
N ARG A 112 4.24 -26.78 -34.31
CA ARG A 112 4.52 -28.17 -33.96
C ARG A 112 4.28 -28.46 -32.48
N LEU A 113 4.56 -27.49 -31.61
CA LEU A 113 4.14 -27.50 -30.22
C LEU A 113 3.02 -26.50 -30.05
N ARG A 114 1.92 -26.95 -29.44
CA ARG A 114 0.65 -26.22 -29.39
C ARG A 114 -0.21 -26.75 -28.23
N PRO A 115 -1.26 -26.02 -27.81
CA PRO A 115 -2.15 -26.48 -26.76
C PRO A 115 -2.83 -27.82 -27.11
N PRO A 116 -3.10 -28.69 -26.12
CA PRO A 116 -3.75 -29.97 -26.35
C PRO A 116 -5.16 -29.79 -26.94
N GLY A 117 -5.47 -30.52 -28.01
CA GLY A 117 -6.83 -30.54 -28.58
C GLY A 117 -7.14 -29.44 -29.61
N GLU A 118 -6.23 -28.50 -29.87
CA GLU A 118 -6.43 -27.50 -30.93
C GLU A 118 -6.22 -28.08 -32.34
N ALA A 119 -6.43 -27.30 -33.40
CA ALA A 119 -6.16 -27.67 -34.80
C ALA A 119 -4.73 -27.27 -35.22
N VAL A 120 -4.19 -27.88 -36.29
CA VAL A 120 -2.85 -27.53 -36.77
C VAL A 120 -2.90 -26.09 -37.31
N PHE A 121 -2.14 -25.21 -36.67
CA PHE A 121 -2.11 -23.79 -37.00
C PHE A 121 -0.78 -23.46 -37.68
N CYS A 122 -0.81 -22.77 -38.82
CA CYS A 122 0.39 -22.24 -39.46
C CYS A 122 0.27 -20.73 -39.62
N PHE A 123 1.28 -19.98 -39.18
CA PHE A 123 1.35 -18.54 -39.32
C PHE A 123 1.33 -18.15 -40.80
N ASN A 124 0.73 -17.00 -41.13
CA ASN A 124 0.61 -16.51 -42.49
C ASN A 124 0.91 -15.00 -42.54
N PRO A 125 1.73 -14.52 -43.49
CA PRO A 125 2.01 -13.09 -43.62
C PRO A 125 0.82 -12.25 -44.10
N ASP A 126 -0.23 -12.87 -44.65
CA ASP A 126 -1.38 -12.17 -45.21
C ASP A 126 -2.37 -11.71 -44.11
N PRO A 127 -2.49 -10.39 -43.84
CA PRO A 127 -3.39 -9.87 -42.82
C PRO A 127 -4.87 -10.13 -43.11
N LYS A 128 -5.25 -10.43 -44.36
CA LYS A 128 -6.63 -10.79 -44.71
C LYS A 128 -6.97 -12.24 -44.35
N LYS A 129 -5.96 -13.12 -44.35
CA LYS A 129 -6.13 -14.54 -43.96
C LYS A 129 -5.96 -14.74 -42.47
N GLN A 130 -5.06 -13.99 -41.83
CA GLN A 130 -4.80 -14.06 -40.39
C GLN A 130 -4.65 -12.65 -39.79
N PRO A 131 -5.76 -11.99 -39.44
CA PRO A 131 -5.74 -10.61 -38.93
C PRO A 131 -4.96 -10.47 -37.62
N GLN A 132 -4.92 -11.52 -36.82
CA GLN A 132 -4.24 -11.53 -35.52
C GLN A 132 -2.83 -12.10 -35.58
N ALA A 133 -2.60 -13.19 -36.31
CA ALA A 133 -1.33 -13.91 -36.26
C ALA A 133 -0.27 -13.42 -37.26
N HIS A 134 -0.66 -12.68 -38.32
CA HIS A 134 0.29 -12.17 -39.31
C HIS A 134 1.38 -11.27 -38.71
N VAL A 135 1.09 -10.59 -37.60
CA VAL A 135 2.03 -9.69 -36.92
C VAL A 135 3.26 -10.42 -36.37
N PHE A 136 3.17 -11.73 -36.15
CA PHE A 136 4.28 -12.56 -35.68
C PHE A 136 5.17 -13.08 -36.82
N TRP A 137 4.71 -13.03 -38.07
CA TRP A 137 5.48 -13.46 -39.24
C TRP A 137 6.88 -12.80 -39.39
N PRO A 138 7.06 -11.49 -39.09
CA PRO A 138 8.37 -10.85 -39.11
C PRO A 138 9.43 -11.54 -38.24
N LEU A 139 9.04 -12.23 -37.16
CA LEU A 139 9.95 -12.99 -36.28
C LEU A 139 10.62 -14.15 -37.03
N LEU A 140 9.86 -14.85 -37.88
CA LEU A 140 10.37 -15.97 -38.69
C LEU A 140 11.34 -15.50 -39.78
N THR A 141 11.13 -14.28 -40.29
CA THR A 141 11.99 -13.65 -41.29
C THR A 141 13.20 -12.90 -40.70
N GLY A 142 13.30 -12.80 -39.37
CA GLY A 142 14.36 -12.05 -38.68
C GLY A 142 14.22 -10.52 -38.75
N LYS A 143 13.06 -10.01 -39.20
CA LYS A 143 12.78 -8.56 -39.30
C LYS A 143 12.34 -7.94 -37.97
N ALA A 144 11.92 -8.76 -37.01
CA ALA A 144 11.57 -8.35 -35.67
C ALA A 144 12.30 -9.24 -34.66
N LYS A 145 12.77 -8.65 -33.55
CA LYS A 145 13.39 -9.40 -32.43
C LYS A 145 12.37 -9.85 -31.39
N MET A 146 11.22 -9.19 -31.35
CA MET A 146 10.12 -9.44 -30.43
C MET A 146 8.87 -8.75 -30.96
N VAL A 147 7.72 -9.36 -30.73
CA VAL A 147 6.40 -8.79 -31.03
C VAL A 147 5.55 -8.94 -29.78
N ILE A 148 5.12 -7.83 -29.20
CA ILE A 148 4.11 -7.78 -28.13
C ILE A 148 2.83 -7.28 -28.78
N GLN A 149 1.80 -8.12 -28.81
CA GLN A 149 0.48 -7.76 -29.32
C GLN A 149 -0.42 -7.31 -28.16
N GLU A 150 -1.13 -6.19 -28.35
CA GLU A 150 -2.10 -5.69 -27.38
C GLU A 150 -3.22 -6.73 -27.11
N PRO A 151 -3.77 -6.80 -25.88
CA PRO A 151 -4.91 -7.63 -25.54
C PRO A 151 -6.06 -7.47 -26.52
N ARG A 152 -6.50 -8.57 -27.12
CA ARG A 152 -7.61 -8.57 -28.05
C ARG A 152 -8.42 -9.85 -28.00
N ARG A 153 -9.67 -9.76 -28.43
CA ARG A 153 -10.55 -10.92 -28.51
C ARG A 153 -10.11 -11.85 -29.63
N ARG A 154 -9.91 -13.11 -29.28
CA ARG A 154 -9.51 -14.18 -30.18
C ARG A 154 -10.68 -14.54 -31.10
N GLU A 155 -10.38 -14.78 -32.37
CA GLU A 155 -11.36 -15.12 -33.43
C GLU A 155 -12.11 -16.44 -33.20
N ILE A 156 -11.58 -17.32 -32.33
CA ILE A 156 -12.06 -18.70 -32.18
C ILE A 156 -13.11 -18.82 -31.08
N ASP A 157 -12.92 -18.12 -29.95
CA ASP A 157 -13.73 -18.30 -28.72
C ASP A 157 -14.10 -16.97 -28.02
N ASP A 158 -13.84 -15.82 -28.66
CA ASP A 158 -14.12 -14.47 -28.16
C ASP A 158 -13.45 -14.11 -26.82
N ARG A 159 -12.52 -14.94 -26.34
CA ARG A 159 -11.75 -14.66 -25.12
C ARG A 159 -10.65 -13.65 -25.39
N VAL A 160 -10.33 -12.84 -24.39
CA VAL A 160 -9.32 -11.78 -24.52
C VAL A 160 -7.97 -12.34 -24.18
N PHE A 161 -7.08 -12.35 -25.18
CA PHE A 161 -5.71 -12.80 -25.02
C PHE A 161 -4.74 -11.68 -25.31
N GLN A 162 -3.70 -11.61 -24.50
CA GLN A 162 -2.47 -10.93 -24.87
C GLN A 162 -1.51 -11.98 -25.44
N TYR A 163 -0.81 -11.63 -26.51
CA TYR A 163 0.14 -12.52 -27.17
C TYR A 163 1.50 -11.88 -27.30
N VAL A 164 2.54 -12.65 -26.99
CA VAL A 164 3.92 -12.21 -27.15
C VAL A 164 4.70 -13.27 -27.91
N GLY A 165 5.46 -12.84 -28.91
CA GLY A 165 6.25 -13.71 -29.75
C GLY A 165 7.71 -13.27 -29.82
N VAL A 166 8.61 -14.25 -29.80
CA VAL A 166 10.05 -14.09 -30.00
C VAL A 166 10.54 -15.06 -31.09
N PRO A 167 11.66 -14.78 -31.78
CA PRO A 167 12.24 -15.73 -32.71
C PRO A 167 12.89 -16.90 -31.96
N GLY A 168 13.02 -18.06 -32.63
CA GLY A 168 13.90 -19.12 -32.14
C GLY A 168 15.38 -18.72 -32.15
N ILE A 169 16.18 -19.40 -31.30
CA ILE A 169 17.62 -19.13 -31.17
C ILE A 169 18.39 -19.65 -32.39
N ASP A 170 18.35 -20.96 -32.66
CA ASP A 170 19.17 -21.56 -33.73
C ASP A 170 18.44 -21.73 -35.07
N GLN A 171 17.13 -21.98 -35.04
CA GLN A 171 16.33 -22.21 -36.23
C GLN A 171 15.28 -21.13 -36.40
N ARG A 172 14.94 -20.82 -37.66
CA ARG A 172 13.80 -19.95 -37.97
C ARG A 172 12.54 -20.60 -37.42
N ARG A 173 11.92 -19.94 -36.44
CA ARG A 173 10.63 -20.30 -35.86
C ARG A 173 10.10 -19.15 -35.03
N ILE A 174 8.81 -19.22 -34.75
CA ILE A 174 8.10 -18.33 -33.83
C ILE A 174 7.88 -19.10 -32.54
N VAL A 175 8.26 -18.49 -31.42
CA VAL A 175 7.87 -18.93 -30.07
C VAL A 175 6.91 -17.89 -29.54
N GLN A 176 5.62 -18.22 -29.54
CA GLN A 176 4.54 -17.35 -29.07
C GLN A 176 3.95 -17.90 -27.79
N VAL A 177 3.73 -17.02 -26.82
CA VAL A 177 3.04 -17.30 -25.56
C VAL A 177 1.77 -16.45 -25.50
N GLY A 178 0.70 -17.02 -24.93
CA GLY A 178 -0.59 -16.38 -24.75
C GLY A 178 -1.03 -16.42 -23.29
N ASN A 179 -1.61 -15.32 -22.82
CA ASN A 179 -2.24 -15.21 -21.51
C ASN A 179 -3.67 -14.69 -21.69
N HIS A 180 -4.61 -15.34 -21.02
CA HIS A 180 -6.01 -14.97 -20.92
C HIS A 180 -6.20 -13.85 -19.90
N VAL A 181 -6.30 -12.63 -20.39
CA VAL A 181 -6.29 -11.41 -19.58
C VAL A 181 -7.69 -10.90 -19.23
N ALA A 182 -8.60 -11.79 -18.83
CA ALA A 182 -9.95 -11.40 -18.38
C ALA A 182 -9.93 -10.44 -17.17
N PHE A 183 -8.88 -10.52 -16.33
CA PHE A 183 -8.71 -9.61 -15.22
C PHE A 183 -8.42 -8.17 -15.68
N LEU A 184 -7.80 -7.94 -16.85
CA LEU A 184 -7.55 -6.60 -17.38
C LEU A 184 -8.86 -5.92 -17.80
N GLU A 185 -9.79 -6.66 -18.41
CA GLU A 185 -11.14 -6.15 -18.66
C GLU A 185 -11.88 -5.85 -17.35
N SER A 186 -11.78 -6.76 -16.38
CA SER A 186 -12.38 -6.58 -15.05
C SER A 186 -11.80 -5.36 -14.32
N LEU A 187 -10.48 -5.14 -14.44
CA LEU A 187 -9.76 -4.00 -13.86
C LEU A 187 -10.16 -2.70 -14.56
N ARG A 188 -10.23 -2.68 -15.89
CA ARG A 188 -10.71 -1.52 -16.67
C ARG A 188 -12.17 -1.18 -16.37
N GLN A 189 -13.02 -2.18 -16.11
CA GLN A 189 -14.40 -1.97 -15.67
C GLN A 189 -14.48 -1.49 -14.23
N ALA A 190 -13.68 -2.07 -13.32
CA ALA A 190 -13.65 -1.69 -11.91
C ALA A 190 -13.11 -0.26 -11.69
N LEU A 191 -12.13 0.15 -12.51
CA LEU A 191 -11.52 1.48 -12.58
C LEU A 191 -12.13 2.34 -13.70
N GLY A 192 -13.34 2.04 -14.17
CA GLY A 192 -13.94 2.76 -15.29
C GLY A 192 -14.32 4.20 -14.93
N LEU A 193 -14.08 5.13 -15.87
CA LEU A 193 -14.48 6.54 -15.73
C LEU A 193 -15.99 6.68 -15.50
N ASP A 194 -16.81 5.82 -16.11
CA ASP A 194 -18.25 5.80 -15.91
C ASP A 194 -18.64 5.48 -14.46
N ARG A 195 -17.92 4.58 -13.78
CA ARG A 195 -18.17 4.22 -12.38
C ARG A 195 -17.77 5.35 -11.42
N LEU A 196 -16.66 6.04 -11.71
CA LEU A 196 -16.27 7.23 -10.96
C LEU A 196 -17.33 8.34 -11.10
N ILE A 197 -17.82 8.55 -12.33
CA ILE A 197 -18.89 9.51 -12.60
C ILE A 197 -20.17 9.10 -11.85
N GLU A 198 -20.53 7.82 -11.85
CA GLU A 198 -21.71 7.30 -11.14
C GLU A 198 -21.61 7.56 -9.62
N GLU A 199 -20.44 7.34 -9.01
CA GLU A 199 -20.23 7.58 -7.58
C GLU A 199 -20.31 9.08 -7.25
N LEU A 200 -19.70 9.94 -8.07
CA LEU A 200 -19.79 11.39 -7.90
C LEU A 200 -21.22 11.92 -8.14
N LEU A 201 -21.99 11.26 -8.99
CA LEU A 201 -23.40 11.54 -9.21
C LEU A 201 -24.30 11.06 -8.07
N ARG A 202 -23.79 10.38 -7.03
CA ARG A 202 -24.58 10.09 -5.82
C ARG A 202 -24.73 11.31 -4.92
N GLU A 203 -23.78 12.24 -4.97
CA GLU A 203 -23.89 13.53 -4.28
C GLU A 203 -25.15 14.28 -4.72
N PRO A 204 -25.97 14.79 -3.77
CA PRO A 204 -27.29 15.35 -4.08
C PRO A 204 -27.22 16.61 -4.95
N ASP A 205 -26.15 17.39 -4.81
CA ASP A 205 -25.98 18.64 -5.54
C ASP A 205 -25.33 18.45 -6.93
N VAL A 206 -24.80 17.27 -7.25
CA VAL A 206 -24.20 16.97 -8.56
C VAL A 206 -25.26 16.36 -9.48
N LEU A 207 -25.61 17.08 -10.54
CA LEU A 207 -26.67 16.70 -11.47
C LEU A 207 -26.13 16.07 -12.77
N GLY A 208 -24.89 16.35 -13.18
CA GLY A 208 -24.33 15.79 -14.39
C GLY A 208 -22.85 16.02 -14.52
N ILE A 209 -22.14 15.03 -15.06
CA ILE A 209 -20.70 15.12 -15.36
C ILE A 209 -20.47 14.61 -16.78
N TRP A 210 -19.74 15.38 -17.58
CA TRP A 210 -19.31 14.99 -18.92
C TRP A 210 -17.83 15.26 -19.12
N VAL A 211 -17.13 14.35 -19.78
CA VAL A 211 -15.70 14.44 -20.05
C VAL A 211 -15.47 14.31 -21.56
N ILE A 212 -14.68 15.23 -22.12
CA ILE A 212 -14.23 15.19 -23.52
C ILE A 212 -12.71 15.05 -23.63
N ASP A 213 -12.27 14.44 -24.72
CA ASP A 213 -10.86 14.37 -25.12
C ASP A 213 -10.37 15.68 -25.77
N LEU A 214 -9.08 15.72 -26.11
CA LEU A 214 -8.44 16.84 -26.82
C LEU A 214 -9.03 17.09 -28.22
N GLN A 215 -9.64 16.07 -28.82
CA GLN A 215 -10.32 16.14 -30.12
C GLN A 215 -11.75 16.66 -29.99
N GLY A 216 -12.23 16.93 -28.77
CA GLY A 216 -13.58 17.41 -28.50
C GLY A 216 -14.66 16.33 -28.64
N LYS A 217 -14.28 15.06 -28.57
CA LYS A 217 -15.18 13.90 -28.54
C LYS A 217 -15.46 13.53 -27.08
N VAL A 218 -16.70 13.15 -26.80
CA VAL A 218 -17.12 12.69 -25.48
C VAL A 218 -16.52 11.32 -25.19
N ILE A 219 -15.80 11.22 -24.07
CA ILE A 219 -15.21 9.98 -23.58
C ILE A 219 -16.18 9.27 -22.64
N ALA A 220 -16.77 10.02 -21.70
CA ALA A 220 -17.71 9.52 -20.72
C ALA A 220 -18.64 10.64 -20.27
N GLY A 221 -19.85 10.29 -19.88
CA GLY A 221 -20.76 11.29 -19.34
C GLY A 221 -22.10 10.72 -18.95
N GLN A 222 -22.58 11.17 -17.81
CA GLN A 222 -23.86 10.78 -17.26
C GLN A 222 -24.48 11.98 -16.56
N ALA A 223 -25.80 12.04 -16.60
CA ALA A 223 -26.53 13.09 -15.93
C ALA A 223 -27.86 12.56 -15.39
N ARG A 224 -28.29 13.12 -14.27
CA ARG A 224 -29.62 12.93 -13.71
C ARG A 224 -30.65 13.60 -14.61
N PRO A 225 -31.91 13.10 -14.67
CA PRO A 225 -32.96 13.69 -15.51
C PRO A 225 -33.19 15.19 -15.25
N GLU A 226 -32.95 15.64 -14.02
CA GLU A 226 -33.15 17.02 -13.56
C GLU A 226 -32.07 18.00 -14.04
N SER A 227 -30.97 17.51 -14.59
CA SER A 227 -29.83 18.32 -15.05
C SER A 227 -30.08 19.10 -16.33
N GLY A 228 -31.15 18.81 -17.07
CA GLY A 228 -31.37 19.32 -18.43
C GLY A 228 -30.36 18.83 -19.47
N LEU A 229 -29.37 18.02 -19.07
CA LEU A 229 -28.46 17.31 -19.95
C LEU A 229 -29.12 15.99 -20.36
N GLY A 230 -29.33 15.80 -21.67
CA GLY A 230 -29.79 14.52 -22.20
C GLY A 230 -28.71 13.44 -22.13
N LYS A 231 -29.00 12.26 -22.68
CA LYS A 231 -27.98 11.21 -22.91
C LYS A 231 -26.85 11.64 -23.87
N GLN A 232 -26.94 12.84 -24.46
CA GLN A 232 -25.91 13.48 -25.28
C GLN A 232 -25.90 14.98 -24.99
N LEU A 233 -24.71 15.58 -25.04
CA LEU A 233 -24.52 17.03 -24.88
C LEU A 233 -25.09 17.81 -26.06
N ALA A 234 -25.78 18.92 -25.78
CA ALA A 234 -26.19 19.86 -26.81
C ALA A 234 -24.99 20.61 -27.39
N GLU A 235 -25.10 21.10 -28.63
CA GLU A 235 -24.00 21.77 -29.34
C GLU A 235 -23.50 23.03 -28.60
N GLN A 236 -24.40 23.73 -27.90
CA GLN A 236 -24.05 24.85 -27.04
C GLN A 236 -23.11 24.43 -25.88
N GLN A 237 -23.33 23.26 -25.27
CA GLN A 237 -22.51 22.76 -24.17
C GLN A 237 -21.17 22.20 -24.66
N LEU A 238 -21.17 21.55 -25.82
CA LEU A 238 -19.94 21.13 -26.51
C LEU A 238 -19.07 22.33 -26.89
N SER A 239 -19.67 23.43 -27.32
CA SER A 239 -18.92 24.66 -27.65
C SER A 239 -18.21 25.25 -26.43
N LEU A 240 -18.83 25.18 -25.24
CA LEU A 240 -18.25 25.64 -23.98
C LEU A 240 -17.07 24.77 -23.55
N LEU A 241 -17.19 23.45 -23.69
CA LEU A 241 -16.12 22.49 -23.44
C LEU A 241 -14.93 22.69 -24.39
N ARG A 242 -15.19 22.91 -25.69
CA ARG A 242 -14.14 23.23 -26.68
C ARG A 242 -13.47 24.58 -26.42
N ASN A 243 -14.23 25.58 -25.98
CA ASN A 243 -13.67 26.88 -25.62
C ASN A 243 -12.75 26.80 -24.40
N SER A 244 -13.10 25.98 -23.41
CA SER A 244 -12.22 25.67 -22.26
C SER A 244 -10.91 25.01 -22.69
N LEU A 245 -10.94 24.08 -23.64
CA LEU A 245 -9.72 23.47 -24.20
C LEU A 245 -8.79 24.52 -24.84
N ASN A 246 -9.35 25.47 -25.58
CA ASN A 246 -8.58 26.51 -26.27
C ASN A 246 -8.03 27.58 -25.32
N THR A 247 -8.83 28.00 -24.34
CA THR A 247 -8.47 29.07 -23.40
C THR A 247 -7.69 28.57 -22.18
N GLN A 248 -7.73 27.25 -21.93
CA GLN A 248 -7.17 26.59 -20.75
C GLN A 248 -7.64 27.19 -19.41
N ALA A 249 -8.77 27.89 -19.41
CA ALA A 249 -9.32 28.57 -18.26
C ALA A 249 -10.62 27.88 -17.81
N THR A 250 -10.85 27.85 -16.51
CA THR A 250 -12.12 27.41 -15.95
C THR A 250 -13.22 28.38 -16.39
N ALA A 251 -14.27 27.85 -17.00
CA ALA A 251 -15.43 28.63 -17.44
C ALA A 251 -16.65 28.32 -16.60
N ARG A 252 -17.49 29.34 -16.40
CA ARG A 252 -18.73 29.23 -15.61
C ARG A 252 -19.91 29.72 -16.42
N VAL A 253 -20.99 28.95 -16.38
CA VAL A 253 -22.26 29.33 -17.00
C VAL A 253 -23.38 29.03 -16.03
N VAL A 254 -24.07 30.06 -15.58
CA VAL A 254 -25.30 29.94 -14.79
C VAL A 254 -26.48 29.94 -15.76
N ASN A 255 -27.29 28.89 -15.73
CA ASN A 255 -28.48 28.78 -16.57
C ASN A 255 -29.68 28.37 -15.70
N GLY A 256 -30.48 29.36 -15.32
CA GLY A 256 -31.60 29.16 -14.39
C GLY A 256 -31.13 28.59 -13.05
N ASN A 257 -31.57 27.36 -12.74
CA ASN A 257 -31.27 26.67 -11.48
C ASN A 257 -30.04 25.77 -11.56
N LEU A 258 -29.27 25.87 -12.63
CA LEU A 258 -28.13 25.02 -12.90
C LEU A 258 -26.86 25.86 -12.97
N LEU A 259 -25.82 25.41 -12.28
CA LEU A 259 -24.48 25.95 -12.41
C LEU A 259 -23.63 24.95 -13.19
N HIS A 260 -23.19 25.36 -14.37
CA HIS A 260 -22.24 24.62 -15.18
C HIS A 260 -20.83 25.13 -14.90
N VAL A 261 -19.98 24.24 -14.38
CA VAL A 261 -18.56 24.48 -14.13
C VAL A 261 -17.76 23.65 -15.13
N ILE A 262 -16.97 24.33 -15.95
CA ILE A 262 -16.15 23.70 -16.98
C ILE A 262 -14.69 23.84 -16.58
N VAL A 263 -13.99 22.72 -16.52
CA VAL A 263 -12.61 22.66 -16.03
C VAL A 263 -11.72 21.92 -17.02
N PRO A 264 -10.53 22.46 -17.36
CA PRO A 264 -9.53 21.76 -18.14
C PRO A 264 -8.91 20.64 -17.30
N LEU A 265 -8.84 19.43 -17.85
CA LEU A 265 -8.24 18.27 -17.20
C LEU A 265 -6.76 18.21 -17.57
N ARG A 266 -5.91 18.06 -16.56
CA ARG A 266 -4.45 18.01 -16.71
C ARG A 266 -3.89 16.74 -16.08
N ASP A 267 -2.83 16.24 -16.68
CA ASP A 267 -2.02 15.14 -16.15
C ASP A 267 -0.98 15.64 -15.10
N GLN A 268 -0.30 14.72 -14.41
CA GLN A 268 0.76 15.00 -13.43
C GLN A 268 1.86 15.91 -13.99
N SER A 269 2.14 15.81 -15.28
CA SER A 269 3.10 16.66 -16.01
C SER A 269 2.53 18.02 -16.44
N GLN A 270 1.35 18.43 -15.94
CA GLN A 270 0.60 19.65 -16.31
C GLN A 270 0.11 19.71 -17.78
N ALA A 271 0.31 18.64 -18.54
CA ALA A 271 -0.18 18.52 -19.92
C ALA A 271 -1.71 18.44 -19.96
N LEU A 272 -2.34 19.21 -20.86
CA LEU A 272 -3.79 19.18 -21.07
C LEU A 272 -4.19 17.83 -21.65
N GLN A 273 -5.21 17.19 -21.07
CA GLN A 273 -5.73 15.88 -21.49
C GLN A 273 -7.17 15.95 -22.00
N GLY A 274 -7.92 17.00 -21.62
CA GLY A 274 -9.33 17.12 -21.95
C GLY A 274 -10.01 18.25 -21.19
N SER A 275 -11.33 18.24 -21.18
CA SER A 275 -12.13 19.12 -20.33
C SER A 275 -13.32 18.37 -19.75
N ALA A 276 -13.65 18.67 -18.50
CA ALA A 276 -14.85 18.18 -17.83
C ALA A 276 -15.87 19.30 -17.67
N LEU A 277 -17.14 18.96 -17.83
CA LEU A 277 -18.31 19.77 -17.50
C LEU A 277 -19.00 19.13 -16.31
N VAL A 278 -19.05 19.85 -15.20
CA VAL A 278 -19.80 19.47 -13.99
C VAL A 278 -21.00 20.38 -13.88
N THR A 279 -22.18 19.79 -13.71
CA THR A 279 -23.44 20.51 -13.55
C THR A 279 -23.95 20.32 -12.15
N LEU A 280 -24.13 21.43 -11.44
CA LEU A 280 -24.56 21.47 -10.05
C LEU A 280 -25.98 22.03 -9.94
N SER A 281 -26.75 21.52 -8.98
CA SER A 281 -28.07 22.02 -8.63
C SER A 281 -27.95 23.27 -7.77
N LEU A 282 -28.64 24.34 -8.15
CA LEU A 282 -28.88 25.51 -7.29
C LEU A 282 -30.26 25.43 -6.62
N LYS A 283 -30.98 24.31 -6.73
CA LYS A 283 -32.35 24.17 -6.20
C LYS A 283 -32.38 24.24 -4.67
N SER A 284 -31.49 23.50 -4.01
CA SER A 284 -31.31 23.54 -2.54
C SER A 284 -30.96 24.97 -2.07
N LEU A 285 -30.14 25.68 -2.85
CA LEU A 285 -29.73 27.06 -2.60
C LEU A 285 -30.90 28.04 -2.78
N GLN A 286 -31.72 27.87 -3.82
CA GLN A 286 -32.92 28.68 -4.03
C GLN A 286 -34.01 28.39 -3.01
N GLU A 287 -34.20 27.13 -2.59
CA GLU A 287 -35.14 26.77 -1.53
C GLU A 287 -34.71 27.38 -0.19
N ALA A 288 -33.40 27.40 0.09
CA ALA A 288 -32.83 28.10 1.23
C ALA A 288 -33.07 29.62 1.13
N LEU A 289 -32.77 30.25 -0.01
CA LEU A 289 -33.02 31.69 -0.23
C LEU A 289 -34.52 32.04 -0.20
N ALA A 290 -35.40 31.20 -0.76
CA ALA A 290 -36.85 31.38 -0.76
C ALA A 290 -37.46 31.22 0.63
N THR A 291 -36.88 30.35 1.45
CA THR A 291 -37.29 30.20 2.85
C THR A 291 -36.81 31.39 3.68
N GLN A 292 -35.58 31.86 3.45
CA GLN A 292 -35.08 33.08 4.07
C GLN A 292 -35.87 34.32 3.66
N THR A 293 -36.19 34.50 2.37
CA THR A 293 -36.97 35.66 1.91
C THR A 293 -38.40 35.63 2.42
N ARG A 294 -39.05 34.45 2.48
CA ARG A 294 -40.38 34.31 3.11
C ARG A 294 -40.35 34.68 4.58
N LEU A 295 -39.36 34.21 5.32
CA LEU A 295 -39.21 34.55 6.74
C LEU A 295 -38.96 36.05 6.92
N LEU A 296 -38.11 36.64 6.09
CA LEU A 296 -37.77 38.07 6.17
C LEU A 296 -38.95 38.96 5.76
N LEU A 297 -39.74 38.55 4.77
CA LEU A 297 -40.99 39.22 4.39
C LEU A 297 -42.06 39.06 5.47
N MET A 298 -42.21 37.87 6.08
CA MET A 298 -43.13 37.66 7.20
C MET A 298 -42.75 38.55 8.38
N VAL A 299 -41.48 38.58 8.77
CA VAL A 299 -40.97 39.45 9.84
C VAL A 299 -41.18 40.93 9.48
N SER A 300 -40.89 41.34 8.25
CA SER A 300 -41.06 42.75 7.82
C SER A 300 -42.54 43.16 7.76
N SER A 301 -43.42 42.28 7.30
CA SER A 301 -44.87 42.50 7.33
C SER A 301 -45.41 42.55 8.75
N MET A 302 -44.88 41.71 9.64
CA MET A 302 -45.27 41.66 11.04
C MET A 302 -44.80 42.91 11.77
N VAL A 303 -43.61 43.42 11.48
CA VAL A 303 -43.09 44.68 12.02
C VAL A 303 -43.86 45.89 11.47
N LEU A 304 -44.17 45.93 10.17
CA LEU A 304 -44.94 47.03 9.59
C LEU A 304 -46.38 47.05 10.12
N LEU A 305 -47.01 45.89 10.23
CA LEU A 305 -48.33 45.70 10.82
C LEU A 305 -48.31 46.10 12.31
N LEU A 306 -47.29 45.66 13.06
CA LEU A 306 -47.07 46.03 14.46
C LEU A 306 -46.87 47.55 14.61
N VAL A 307 -46.11 48.22 13.74
CA VAL A 307 -45.89 49.67 13.82
C VAL A 307 -47.17 50.45 13.54
N VAL A 308 -48.01 49.99 12.60
CA VAL A 308 -49.30 50.62 12.28
C VAL A 308 -50.32 50.36 13.39
N VAL A 309 -50.39 49.13 13.91
CA VAL A 309 -51.32 48.73 14.99
C VAL A 309 -50.91 49.34 16.32
N VAL A 310 -49.63 49.34 16.68
CA VAL A 310 -49.10 49.99 17.90
C VAL A 310 -49.21 51.50 17.79
N SER A 311 -48.96 52.14 16.64
CA SER A 311 -49.17 53.60 16.52
C SER A 311 -50.64 53.99 16.69
N TYR A 312 -51.57 53.15 16.23
CA TYR A 312 -53.01 53.38 16.35
C TYR A 312 -53.56 53.06 17.75
N TRP A 313 -53.04 52.02 18.42
CA TRP A 313 -53.44 51.57 19.76
C TRP A 313 -52.74 52.35 20.89
N MET A 314 -51.48 52.74 20.71
CA MET A 314 -50.65 53.46 21.70
C MET A 314 -51.10 54.90 21.94
N ALA A 315 -51.70 55.52 20.92
CA ALA A 315 -52.26 56.86 21.04
C ALA A 315 -53.50 56.92 21.96
N GLY A 316 -54.19 55.79 22.20
CA GLY A 316 -55.46 55.77 22.94
C GLY A 316 -55.50 54.93 24.23
N ARG A 317 -54.69 53.87 24.36
CA ARG A 317 -54.75 52.96 25.53
C ARG A 317 -53.50 52.94 26.42
N LEU A 318 -52.32 53.32 25.92
CA LEU A 318 -51.02 52.95 26.50
C LEU A 318 -50.34 53.99 27.42
N VAL A 319 -50.56 55.29 27.29
CA VAL A 319 -49.67 56.26 27.95
C VAL A 319 -49.87 56.33 29.48
N GLU A 320 -51.08 56.14 30.00
CA GLU A 320 -51.38 56.27 31.44
C GLU A 320 -51.13 54.98 32.27
N PRO A 321 -51.59 53.78 31.85
CA PRO A 321 -51.47 52.57 32.68
C PRO A 321 -50.07 51.88 32.66
N ILE A 322 -49.24 52.12 31.63
CA ILE A 322 -47.86 51.57 31.56
C ILE A 322 -46.96 52.11 32.67
N VAL A 323 -47.16 53.35 33.09
CA VAL A 323 -46.33 53.97 34.14
C VAL A 323 -46.53 53.29 35.50
N ALA A 324 -47.74 52.78 35.77
CA ALA A 324 -48.07 52.03 36.98
C ALA A 324 -47.49 50.59 36.96
N LEU A 325 -47.56 49.88 35.82
CA LEU A 325 -47.04 48.52 35.68
C LEU A 325 -45.49 48.46 35.76
N ASN A 326 -44.81 49.51 35.28
CA ASN A 326 -43.35 49.64 35.34
C ASN A 326 -42.82 49.69 36.78
N ARG A 327 -43.58 50.25 37.74
CA ARG A 327 -43.18 50.29 39.17
C ARG A 327 -43.28 48.91 39.85
N ALA A 328 -44.33 48.14 39.54
CA ALA A 328 -44.51 46.78 40.06
C ALA A 328 -43.45 45.80 39.49
N SER A 329 -43.09 45.95 38.21
CA SER A 329 -42.02 45.17 37.55
C SER A 329 -40.64 45.37 38.21
N GLN A 330 -40.31 46.59 38.64
CA GLN A 330 -39.05 46.89 39.34
C GLN A 330 -38.98 46.35 40.79
N ALA A 331 -40.11 46.01 41.41
CA ALA A 331 -40.17 45.40 42.74
C ALA A 331 -40.01 43.87 42.67
N ILE A 332 -40.60 43.25 41.65
CA ILE A 332 -40.40 41.83 41.31
C ILE A 332 -38.93 41.58 40.90
N ALA A 333 -38.31 42.52 40.18
CA ALA A 333 -36.87 42.51 39.85
C ALA A 333 -35.92 42.60 41.08
N ARG A 334 -36.43 42.97 42.27
CA ARG A 334 -35.69 43.03 43.54
C ARG A 334 -36.02 41.87 44.48
N GLY A 335 -36.59 40.78 43.95
CA GLY A 335 -36.79 39.51 44.66
C GLY A 335 -38.05 39.43 45.53
N HIS A 336 -38.99 40.38 45.41
CA HIS A 336 -40.25 40.37 46.16
C HIS A 336 -41.40 39.99 45.22
N TRP A 337 -41.85 38.73 45.30
CA TRP A 337 -42.76 38.11 44.32
C TRP A 337 -44.25 38.35 44.60
N ASP A 338 -44.62 38.96 45.73
CA ASP A 338 -46.02 39.18 46.17
C ASP A 338 -46.46 40.65 46.03
N GLN A 339 -46.39 41.22 44.82
CA GLN A 339 -46.81 42.60 44.55
C GLN A 339 -48.18 42.66 43.84
N PRO A 340 -49.13 43.51 44.30
CA PRO A 340 -50.45 43.60 43.70
C PRO A 340 -50.43 44.36 42.36
N LEU A 341 -51.00 43.74 41.32
CA LEU A 341 -51.15 44.28 39.97
C LEU A 341 -52.59 44.81 39.76
N PRO A 342 -52.80 45.88 38.95
CA PRO A 342 -54.14 46.45 38.73
C PRO A 342 -54.94 45.57 37.76
N THR A 343 -55.60 44.53 38.29
CA THR A 343 -56.36 43.53 37.52
C THR A 343 -57.84 43.86 37.32
N ASP A 344 -58.37 44.88 38.00
CA ASP A 344 -59.80 45.27 37.96
C ASP A 344 -60.21 46.03 36.69
N ARG A 345 -59.39 46.02 35.64
CA ARG A 345 -59.74 46.57 34.33
C ARG A 345 -60.05 45.43 33.37
N GLU A 346 -61.16 45.56 32.66
CA GLU A 346 -61.60 44.56 31.67
C GLU A 346 -61.01 44.82 30.26
N ASP A 347 -59.92 45.61 30.15
CA ASP A 347 -59.25 46.00 28.90
C ASP A 347 -57.84 45.39 28.70
N GLU A 348 -57.17 45.58 27.55
CA GLU A 348 -55.89 44.87 27.27
C GLU A 348 -54.73 45.25 28.20
N ILE A 349 -54.80 46.32 28.98
CA ILE A 349 -53.78 46.60 30.00
C ILE A 349 -54.12 45.88 31.32
N GLY A 350 -55.39 45.72 31.65
CA GLY A 350 -55.83 44.77 32.69
C GLY A 350 -55.60 43.31 32.31
N ALA A 351 -55.81 42.94 31.04
CA ALA A 351 -55.47 41.63 30.50
C ALA A 351 -53.96 41.46 30.31
N LEU A 352 -53.18 42.52 30.08
CA LEU A 352 -51.70 42.51 30.13
C LEU A 352 -51.25 42.34 31.58
N ALA A 353 -51.87 42.98 32.57
CA ALA A 353 -51.57 42.76 33.99
C ALA A 353 -51.92 41.32 34.42
N THR A 354 -53.04 40.78 33.94
CA THR A 354 -53.48 39.39 34.20
C THR A 354 -52.65 38.36 33.41
N SER A 355 -52.23 38.68 32.18
CA SER A 355 -51.32 37.86 31.37
C SER A 355 -49.89 37.97 31.83
N PHE A 356 -49.48 39.08 32.45
CA PHE A 356 -48.19 39.25 33.13
C PHE A 356 -48.18 38.41 34.41
N ALA A 357 -49.28 38.37 35.17
CA ALA A 357 -49.45 37.42 36.28
C ALA A 357 -49.42 35.95 35.81
N ARG A 358 -50.18 35.59 34.76
CA ARG A 358 -50.10 34.25 34.15
C ARG A 358 -48.74 33.95 33.54
N MET A 359 -48.05 34.93 32.96
CA MET A 359 -46.71 34.80 32.38
C MET A 359 -45.65 34.67 33.46
N VAL A 360 -45.79 35.27 34.64
CA VAL A 360 -44.92 35.03 35.80
C VAL A 360 -45.06 33.57 36.25
N THR A 361 -46.29 33.06 36.36
CA THR A 361 -46.57 31.64 36.67
C THR A 361 -46.14 30.69 35.53
N GLN A 362 -46.32 31.10 34.27
CA GLN A 362 -45.96 30.29 33.10
C GLN A 362 -44.45 30.34 32.82
N LEU A 363 -43.74 31.42 33.18
CA LEU A 363 -42.27 31.51 33.19
C LEU A 363 -41.70 30.54 34.23
N GLN A 364 -42.31 30.43 35.41
CA GLN A 364 -41.93 29.41 36.40
C GLN A 364 -42.06 27.99 35.80
N VAL A 365 -43.17 27.69 35.14
CA VAL A 365 -43.40 26.37 34.49
C VAL A 365 -42.52 26.14 33.25
N HIS A 366 -42.21 27.18 32.46
CA HIS A 366 -41.36 27.06 31.27
C HIS A 366 -39.88 26.93 31.62
N LEU A 367 -39.43 27.58 32.70
CA LEU A 367 -38.10 27.37 33.26
C LEU A 367 -37.95 25.91 33.74
N GLU A 368 -38.94 25.36 34.44
CA GLU A 368 -38.96 23.93 34.82
C GLU A 368 -38.92 22.99 33.60
N THR A 369 -39.67 23.29 32.53
CA THR A 369 -39.70 22.46 31.32
C THR A 369 -38.39 22.52 30.51
N LEU A 370 -37.74 23.68 30.45
CA LEU A 370 -36.45 23.85 29.79
C LEU A 370 -35.32 23.18 30.58
N GLU A 371 -35.33 23.30 31.91
CA GLU A 371 -34.41 22.57 32.79
C GLU A 371 -34.57 21.05 32.58
N GLN A 372 -35.79 20.55 32.41
CA GLN A 372 -36.05 19.14 32.15
C GLN A 372 -35.48 18.65 30.82
N ARG A 373 -35.63 19.42 29.72
CA ARG A 373 -35.08 19.06 28.39
C ARG A 373 -33.56 19.20 28.32
N VAL A 374 -33.00 20.21 28.99
CA VAL A 374 -31.54 20.34 29.10
C VAL A 374 -30.98 19.16 29.88
N THR A 375 -31.62 18.77 30.98
CA THR A 375 -31.24 17.59 31.79
C THR A 375 -31.27 16.32 30.95
N GLU A 376 -32.33 16.09 30.17
CA GLU A 376 -32.45 14.93 29.27
C GLU A 376 -31.32 14.89 28.22
N ARG A 377 -31.03 16.02 27.55
CA ARG A 377 -29.96 16.08 26.55
C ARG A 377 -28.56 15.99 27.14
N THR A 378 -28.33 16.55 28.34
CA THR A 378 -27.07 16.36 29.06
C THR A 378 -26.89 14.92 29.53
N TYR A 379 -27.97 14.21 29.86
CA TYR A 379 -27.92 12.80 30.24
C TYR A 379 -27.56 11.91 29.04
N ASP A 380 -28.20 12.13 27.88
CA ASP A 380 -27.88 11.40 26.65
C ASP A 380 -26.44 11.63 26.19
N LEU A 381 -25.97 12.89 26.25
CA LEU A 381 -24.60 13.23 25.88
C LEU A 381 -23.58 12.65 26.87
N ALA A 382 -23.88 12.69 28.18
CA ALA A 382 -23.02 12.08 29.19
C ALA A 382 -22.94 10.55 28.99
N ARG A 383 -24.05 9.89 28.66
CA ARG A 383 -24.08 8.47 28.35
C ARG A 383 -23.23 8.12 27.13
N ALA A 384 -23.39 8.85 26.02
CA ALA A 384 -22.61 8.61 24.81
C ALA A 384 -21.11 8.87 25.02
N ASN A 385 -20.75 9.92 25.76
CA ASN A 385 -19.35 10.19 26.10
C ASN A 385 -18.77 9.09 27.01
N GLN A 386 -19.54 8.59 27.97
CA GLN A 386 -19.11 7.51 28.84
C GLN A 386 -18.92 6.19 28.07
N GLU A 387 -19.77 5.93 27.07
CA GLU A 387 -19.63 4.79 26.16
C GLU A 387 -18.36 4.92 25.30
N ILE A 388 -18.08 6.09 24.72
CA ILE A 388 -16.84 6.35 23.97
C ILE A 388 -15.61 6.18 24.86
N VAL A 389 -15.64 6.69 26.10
CA VAL A 389 -14.52 6.54 27.05
C VAL A 389 -14.28 5.06 27.37
N THR A 390 -15.36 4.30 27.60
CA THR A 390 -15.27 2.86 27.88
C THR A 390 -14.70 2.10 26.68
N LEU A 391 -15.15 2.41 25.47
CA LEU A 391 -14.69 1.75 24.24
C LEU A 391 -13.22 2.10 23.93
N ASN A 392 -12.83 3.35 24.12
CA ASN A 392 -11.43 3.77 23.99
C ASN A 392 -10.55 3.05 25.02
N GLN A 393 -11.00 2.92 26.27
CA GLN A 393 -10.29 2.17 27.31
C GLN A 393 -10.08 0.71 26.89
N GLN A 394 -11.15 0.03 26.44
CA GLN A 394 -11.08 -1.34 25.93
C GLN A 394 -10.08 -1.47 24.78
N LEU A 395 -10.09 -0.53 23.83
CA LEU A 395 -9.18 -0.55 22.70
C LEU A 395 -7.72 -0.32 23.12
N THR A 396 -7.46 0.58 24.08
CA THR A 396 -6.11 0.73 24.66
C THR A 396 -5.65 -0.50 25.43
N ASP A 397 -6.54 -1.14 26.19
CA ASP A 397 -6.21 -2.35 26.95
C ASP A 397 -5.92 -3.52 26.00
N GLU A 398 -6.69 -3.65 24.92
CA GLU A 398 -6.50 -4.68 23.92
C GLU A 398 -5.22 -4.45 23.10
N ASN A 399 -4.94 -3.22 22.68
CA ASN A 399 -3.66 -2.88 22.05
C ASN A 399 -2.46 -3.15 22.98
N ARG A 400 -2.59 -2.82 24.27
CA ARG A 400 -1.55 -3.10 25.26
C ARG A 400 -1.35 -4.60 25.45
N ARG A 401 -2.42 -5.38 25.46
CA ARG A 401 -2.37 -6.83 25.54
C ARG A 401 -1.72 -7.44 24.30
N MET A 402 -2.10 -7.01 23.08
CA MET A 402 -1.47 -7.47 21.84
C MET A 402 0.02 -7.14 21.81
N GLY A 403 0.40 -5.92 22.18
CA GLY A 403 1.81 -5.53 22.28
C GLY A 403 2.57 -6.38 23.31
N ALA A 404 1.94 -6.75 24.43
CA ALA A 404 2.53 -7.67 25.38
C ALA A 404 2.72 -9.08 24.79
N GLU A 405 1.72 -9.62 24.08
CA GLU A 405 1.81 -10.93 23.40
C GLU A 405 2.93 -10.93 22.33
N LEU A 406 3.05 -9.88 21.52
CA LEU A 406 4.11 -9.74 20.51
C LEU A 406 5.50 -9.57 21.15
N SER A 407 5.60 -8.85 22.27
CA SER A 407 6.86 -8.73 23.02
C SER A 407 7.38 -10.08 23.55
N VAL A 408 6.48 -11.03 23.85
CA VAL A 408 6.85 -12.39 24.24
C VAL A 408 7.44 -13.14 23.04
N VAL A 409 6.83 -13.03 21.86
CA VAL A 409 7.35 -13.64 20.62
C VAL A 409 8.73 -13.09 20.28
N ARG A 410 8.92 -11.77 20.36
CA ARG A 410 10.23 -11.12 20.17
C ARG A 410 11.29 -11.71 21.10
N ARG A 411 10.94 -11.87 22.39
CA ARG A 411 11.85 -12.45 23.37
C ARG A 411 12.17 -13.92 23.05
N LEU A 412 11.18 -14.69 22.59
CA LEU A 412 11.40 -16.08 22.17
C LEU A 412 12.41 -16.16 21.03
N HIS A 413 12.30 -15.32 20.00
CA HIS A 413 13.28 -15.28 18.91
C HIS A 413 14.68 -14.97 19.41
N GLN A 414 14.82 -13.92 20.21
CA GLN A 414 16.12 -13.52 20.77
C GLN A 414 16.76 -14.60 21.65
N MET A 415 15.96 -15.42 22.35
CA MET A 415 16.48 -16.48 23.20
C MET A 415 17.05 -17.68 22.43
N ILE A 416 16.69 -17.85 21.15
CA ILE A 416 17.10 -19.03 20.38
C ILE A 416 18.32 -18.72 19.49
N LEU A 417 18.56 -17.45 19.16
CA LEU A 417 19.76 -17.00 18.46
C LEU A 417 21.04 -17.29 19.28
N PRO A 418 22.20 -17.45 18.62
CA PRO A 418 23.49 -17.64 19.29
C PRO A 418 23.78 -16.55 20.31
N LYS A 419 24.28 -16.95 21.48
CA LYS A 419 24.83 -15.99 22.46
C LYS A 419 26.28 -15.65 22.10
N GLU A 420 26.81 -14.57 22.68
CA GLU A 420 28.25 -14.26 22.57
C GLU A 420 29.14 -15.44 22.99
N GLU A 421 28.67 -16.27 23.92
CA GLU A 421 29.33 -17.51 24.36
C GLU A 421 29.31 -18.62 23.29
N ASP A 422 28.36 -18.63 22.35
CA ASP A 422 28.30 -19.61 21.27
C ASP A 422 29.19 -19.20 20.09
N LEU A 423 29.48 -17.89 19.97
CA LEU A 423 30.43 -17.29 19.02
C LEU A 423 31.90 -17.46 19.46
N LEU A 424 32.17 -18.33 20.44
CA LEU A 424 33.51 -18.58 20.98
C LEU A 424 34.54 -18.82 19.87
N ASN A 425 35.65 -18.08 19.96
CA ASN A 425 36.75 -18.21 19.03
C ASN A 425 37.32 -19.64 19.09
N THR A 426 37.30 -20.33 17.96
CA THR A 426 38.11 -21.54 17.81
C THR A 426 39.58 -21.11 17.69
N ALA A 427 40.55 -22.01 17.93
CA ALA A 427 41.98 -21.69 17.80
C ALA A 427 42.42 -21.13 16.42
N ASP A 428 41.55 -21.20 15.40
CA ASP A 428 41.81 -20.81 14.01
C ASP A 428 40.81 -19.75 13.49
N LEU A 429 39.69 -19.50 14.19
CA LEU A 429 38.63 -18.59 13.74
C LEU A 429 38.18 -17.63 14.85
N GLU A 430 37.99 -16.37 14.47
CA GLU A 430 37.31 -15.34 15.25
C GLU A 430 35.99 -14.94 14.56
N ILE A 431 34.88 -14.94 15.29
CA ILE A 431 33.55 -14.68 14.73
C ILE A 431 32.84 -13.58 15.52
N ALA A 432 32.20 -12.65 14.82
CA ALA A 432 31.30 -11.67 15.37
C ALA A 432 30.02 -11.62 14.55
N ALA A 433 28.89 -11.35 15.20
CA ALA A 433 27.61 -11.22 14.53
C ALA A 433 26.84 -10.02 15.09
N TYR A 434 25.99 -9.44 14.24
CA TYR A 434 25.03 -8.41 14.57
C TYR A 434 23.69 -8.77 13.92
N MET A 435 22.60 -8.61 14.66
CA MET A 435 21.26 -8.81 14.13
C MET A 435 20.30 -7.84 14.81
N GLU A 436 19.57 -7.08 14.01
CA GLU A 436 18.55 -6.15 14.49
C GLU A 436 17.26 -6.28 13.68
N PRO A 437 16.15 -6.71 14.30
CA PRO A 437 14.87 -6.79 13.62
C PRO A 437 14.28 -5.41 13.32
N ALA A 438 13.70 -5.20 12.13
CA ALA A 438 12.99 -3.98 11.76
C ALA A 438 11.64 -3.83 12.47
N ASP A 439 10.98 -4.95 12.74
CA ASP A 439 9.66 -5.04 13.36
C ASP A 439 9.71 -5.80 14.70
N GLU A 440 8.55 -6.03 15.32
CA GLU A 440 8.48 -6.80 16.59
C GLU A 440 8.94 -8.25 16.41
N VAL A 441 8.81 -8.81 15.21
CA VAL A 441 9.17 -10.19 14.87
C VAL A 441 9.88 -10.22 13.52
N GLY A 442 11.15 -10.63 13.52
CA GLY A 442 11.98 -10.71 12.32
C GLY A 442 11.94 -12.07 11.60
N GLY A 443 12.21 -12.04 10.30
CA GLY A 443 12.37 -13.19 9.39
C GLY A 443 13.83 -13.66 9.27
N ASP A 444 14.79 -12.80 9.61
CA ASP A 444 16.21 -13.11 9.56
C ASP A 444 16.63 -14.23 10.52
N TYR A 445 17.55 -15.06 10.04
CA TYR A 445 18.10 -16.21 10.75
C TYR A 445 19.62 -16.24 10.65
N TYR A 446 20.27 -16.48 11.79
CA TYR A 446 21.63 -17.01 11.77
C TYR A 446 21.88 -17.98 12.93
N ASP A 447 22.86 -18.87 12.74
CA ASP A 447 23.35 -19.77 13.78
C ASP A 447 24.84 -20.11 13.56
N VAL A 448 25.56 -20.35 14.65
CA VAL A 448 26.97 -20.72 14.64
C VAL A 448 27.17 -21.87 15.62
N LEU A 449 27.57 -23.03 15.12
CA LEU A 449 27.64 -24.26 15.90
C LEU A 449 29.01 -24.91 15.75
N HIS A 450 29.58 -25.29 16.89
CA HIS A 450 30.92 -25.88 16.98
C HIS A 450 30.79 -27.38 17.24
N ARG A 451 31.31 -28.22 16.32
CA ARG A 451 31.19 -29.68 16.45
C ARG A 451 32.39 -30.42 15.87
N ASP A 452 32.97 -31.33 16.66
CA ASP A 452 34.02 -32.25 16.21
C ASP A 452 35.21 -31.56 15.49
N GLY A 453 35.55 -30.33 15.89
CA GLY A 453 36.62 -29.53 15.27
C GLY A 453 36.21 -28.79 13.99
N ARG A 454 34.92 -28.78 13.64
CA ARG A 454 34.31 -28.04 12.54
C ARG A 454 33.42 -26.91 13.08
N VAL A 455 33.30 -25.85 12.30
CA VAL A 455 32.38 -24.74 12.59
C VAL A 455 31.34 -24.68 11.49
N GLU A 456 30.08 -24.83 11.87
CA GLU A 456 28.93 -24.79 10.97
C GLU A 456 28.23 -23.46 11.17
N ILE A 457 28.05 -22.72 10.08
CA ILE A 457 27.47 -21.38 10.08
C ILE A 457 26.28 -21.41 9.15
N SER A 458 25.16 -20.84 9.59
CA SER A 458 23.98 -20.71 8.75
C SER A 458 23.47 -19.29 8.81
N ILE A 459 23.02 -18.78 7.67
CA ILE A 459 22.42 -17.46 7.53
C ILE A 459 21.30 -17.54 6.48
N GLY A 460 20.21 -16.84 6.72
CA GLY A 460 19.12 -16.79 5.76
C GLY A 460 18.06 -15.76 6.14
N ASP A 461 17.22 -15.44 5.18
CA ASP A 461 16.09 -14.53 5.37
C ASP A 461 14.80 -15.12 4.78
N VAL A 462 13.70 -14.91 5.49
CA VAL A 462 12.35 -15.29 5.11
C VAL A 462 11.66 -14.09 4.48
N THR A 463 11.14 -14.28 3.26
CA THR A 463 10.41 -13.23 2.53
C THR A 463 9.38 -12.44 3.36
N GLY A 464 9.68 -11.17 3.62
CA GLY A 464 8.86 -10.22 4.38
C GLY A 464 8.88 -10.46 5.89
N HIS A 465 8.41 -9.50 6.67
CA HIS A 465 8.58 -9.48 8.13
C HIS A 465 7.29 -9.83 8.91
N GLY A 466 7.41 -9.99 10.23
CA GLY A 466 6.29 -10.23 11.16
C GLY A 466 6.09 -11.68 11.58
N LEU A 467 4.96 -11.98 12.23
CA LEU A 467 4.74 -13.27 12.92
C LEU A 467 4.89 -14.51 12.02
N GLU A 468 4.37 -14.46 10.79
CA GLU A 468 4.42 -15.60 9.86
C GLU A 468 5.86 -15.91 9.40
N SER A 469 6.64 -14.86 9.09
CA SER A 469 8.06 -14.98 8.71
C SER A 469 8.88 -15.58 9.86
N GLY A 470 8.63 -15.07 11.06
CA GLY A 470 9.22 -15.56 12.30
C GLY A 470 8.97 -17.03 12.57
N MET A 471 7.75 -17.50 12.32
CA MET A 471 7.43 -18.92 12.46
C MET A 471 8.24 -19.80 11.50
N VAL A 472 8.44 -19.36 10.24
CA VAL A 472 9.25 -20.11 9.27
C VAL A 472 10.71 -20.13 9.69
N MET A 473 11.25 -18.99 10.15
CA MET A 473 12.61 -18.91 10.68
C MET A 473 12.82 -19.90 11.84
N LEU A 474 11.90 -19.95 12.82
CA LEU A 474 11.98 -20.88 13.95
C LEU A 474 11.92 -22.35 13.52
N MET A 475 11.10 -22.67 12.52
CA MET A 475 11.00 -24.01 11.96
C MET A 475 12.33 -24.44 11.32
N VAL A 476 12.94 -23.56 10.54
CA VAL A 476 14.23 -23.81 9.88
C VAL A 476 15.34 -23.93 10.91
N GLN A 477 15.44 -23.01 11.86
CA GLN A 477 16.42 -23.07 12.94
C GLN A 477 16.35 -24.38 13.72
N ALA A 478 15.16 -24.78 14.18
CA ALA A 478 14.99 -26.01 14.93
C ALA A 478 15.39 -27.24 14.11
N ALA A 479 15.08 -27.24 12.81
CA ALA A 479 15.44 -28.30 11.89
C ALA A 479 16.94 -28.33 11.59
N VAL A 480 17.59 -27.19 11.37
CA VAL A 480 19.05 -27.06 11.19
C VAL A 480 19.75 -27.63 12.42
N ARG A 481 19.41 -27.15 13.63
CA ARG A 481 19.99 -27.68 14.87
C ARG A 481 19.78 -29.18 15.04
N THR A 482 18.63 -29.70 14.65
CA THR A 482 18.35 -31.15 14.71
C THR A 482 19.22 -31.94 13.74
N LEU A 483 19.31 -31.50 12.48
CA LEU A 483 20.10 -32.17 11.44
C LEU A 483 21.60 -32.14 11.80
N GLN A 484 22.07 -31.01 12.29
CA GLN A 484 23.44 -30.88 12.78
C GLN A 484 23.68 -31.72 14.03
N ALA A 485 22.73 -31.79 14.98
CA ALA A 485 22.84 -32.63 16.18
C ALA A 485 22.89 -34.14 15.89
N VAL A 486 22.24 -34.62 14.83
CA VAL A 486 22.39 -36.02 14.38
C VAL A 486 23.65 -36.26 13.54
N GLY A 487 24.40 -35.20 13.22
CA GLY A 487 25.65 -35.28 12.47
C GLY A 487 25.45 -35.51 10.96
N GLU A 488 24.36 -34.99 10.39
CA GLU A 488 24.18 -34.99 8.94
C GLU A 488 25.22 -34.08 8.29
N ILE A 489 26.03 -34.64 7.39
CA ILE A 489 27.16 -33.94 6.76
C ILE A 489 26.89 -33.61 5.29
N ASP A 490 25.85 -34.21 4.70
CA ASP A 490 25.46 -33.99 3.31
C ASP A 490 24.62 -32.70 3.22
N GLN A 491 25.21 -31.64 2.66
CA GLN A 491 24.54 -30.34 2.53
C GLN A 491 23.34 -30.41 1.57
N VAL A 492 23.41 -31.23 0.51
CA VAL A 492 22.30 -31.44 -0.44
C VAL A 492 21.11 -32.06 0.29
N LYS A 493 21.36 -33.11 1.07
CA LYS A 493 20.32 -33.77 1.86
C LYS A 493 19.76 -32.84 2.95
N THR A 494 20.63 -32.07 3.61
CA THR A 494 20.25 -31.10 4.63
C THR A 494 19.31 -30.04 4.06
N ILE A 495 19.72 -29.32 3.01
CA ILE A 495 18.92 -28.26 2.39
C ILE A 495 17.63 -28.81 1.79
N ASN A 496 17.63 -29.98 1.14
CA ASN A 496 16.40 -30.56 0.60
C ASN A 496 15.41 -30.97 1.72
N THR A 497 15.93 -31.43 2.87
CA THR A 497 15.10 -31.74 4.04
C THR A 497 14.46 -30.47 4.62
N LEU A 498 15.26 -29.41 4.76
CA LEU A 498 14.77 -28.08 5.17
C LEU A 498 13.73 -27.53 4.20
N ASN A 499 13.97 -27.64 2.89
CA ASN A 499 13.04 -27.21 1.86
C ASN A 499 11.67 -27.90 1.98
N ARG A 500 11.65 -29.23 2.10
CA ARG A 500 10.39 -29.97 2.25
C ARG A 500 9.63 -29.55 3.51
N LEU A 501 10.35 -29.36 4.61
CA LEU A 501 9.77 -28.88 5.86
C LEU A 501 9.14 -27.48 5.70
N VAL A 502 9.83 -26.54 5.05
CA VAL A 502 9.27 -25.21 4.78
C VAL A 502 8.09 -25.31 3.81
N TYR A 503 8.24 -25.99 2.68
CA TYR A 503 7.24 -26.14 1.62
C TYR A 503 5.90 -26.69 2.14
N ASP A 504 5.95 -27.74 2.95
CA ASP A 504 4.74 -28.38 3.49
C ASP A 504 4.07 -27.51 4.55
N ASN A 505 4.85 -26.89 5.45
CA ASN A 505 4.29 -26.08 6.54
C ASN A 505 3.74 -24.74 6.07
N THR A 506 4.41 -24.04 5.14
CA THR A 506 3.94 -22.73 4.65
C THR A 506 2.64 -22.85 3.85
N ARG A 507 2.45 -23.96 3.12
CA ARG A 507 1.17 -24.32 2.48
C ARG A 507 0.08 -24.66 3.50
N ARG A 508 0.42 -25.42 4.54
CA ARG A 508 -0.51 -25.74 5.63
C ARG A 508 -0.99 -24.48 6.36
N MET A 509 -0.11 -23.51 6.55
CA MET A 509 -0.41 -22.20 7.14
C MET A 509 -1.10 -21.22 6.18
N ARG A 510 -1.15 -21.52 4.86
CA ARG A 510 -1.63 -20.62 3.80
C ARG A 510 -0.86 -19.30 3.69
N SER A 511 0.40 -19.28 4.12
CA SER A 511 1.26 -18.10 4.10
C SER A 511 2.16 -18.06 2.84
N TYR A 512 2.52 -19.24 2.29
CA TYR A 512 3.33 -19.40 1.06
C TYR A 512 4.67 -18.63 1.06
N ARG A 513 5.19 -18.31 2.26
CA ARG A 513 6.50 -17.69 2.46
C ARG A 513 7.60 -18.64 2.02
N ASN A 514 8.69 -18.08 1.53
CA ASN A 514 9.92 -18.78 1.20
C ASN A 514 11.10 -18.17 1.96
N MET A 515 12.19 -18.93 2.05
CA MET A 515 13.39 -18.55 2.79
C MET A 515 14.64 -18.76 1.94
N THR A 516 15.47 -17.73 1.81
CA THR A 516 16.84 -17.90 1.34
C THR A 516 17.69 -18.44 2.49
N LEU A 517 18.60 -19.37 2.22
CA LEU A 517 19.45 -19.98 3.25
C LEU A 517 20.79 -20.40 2.65
N SER A 518 21.87 -19.99 3.29
CA SER A 518 23.22 -20.51 3.06
C SER A 518 23.73 -21.25 4.29
N LEU A 519 24.32 -22.42 4.03
CA LEU A 519 25.00 -23.26 5.01
C LEU A 519 26.48 -23.27 4.68
N LEU A 520 27.31 -22.98 5.68
CA LEU A 520 28.76 -22.97 5.57
C LEU A 520 29.37 -23.94 6.56
N VAL A 521 30.35 -24.72 6.13
CA VAL A 521 31.08 -25.66 6.98
C VAL A 521 32.56 -25.34 6.86
N TYR A 522 33.15 -24.90 7.98
CA TYR A 522 34.57 -24.64 8.10
C TYR A 522 35.31 -25.83 8.71
N GLU A 523 36.38 -26.25 8.05
CA GLU A 523 37.32 -27.25 8.56
C GLU A 523 38.75 -26.93 8.10
N ARG A 524 39.62 -26.60 9.05
CA ARG A 524 41.08 -26.45 8.84
C ARG A 524 41.48 -25.55 7.64
N GLY A 525 40.86 -24.38 7.53
CA GLY A 525 41.14 -23.40 6.48
C GLY A 525 40.32 -23.57 5.19
N SER A 526 39.55 -24.66 5.06
CA SER A 526 38.56 -24.80 3.99
C SER A 526 37.18 -24.39 4.51
N LEU A 527 36.50 -23.54 3.75
CA LEU A 527 35.11 -23.12 3.97
C LEU A 527 34.27 -23.62 2.80
N ARG A 528 33.35 -24.56 3.05
CA ARG A 528 32.40 -25.07 2.05
C ARG A 528 31.06 -24.39 2.21
N LEU A 529 30.54 -23.81 1.13
CA LEU A 529 29.28 -23.08 1.09
C LEU A 529 28.26 -23.82 0.21
N SER A 530 27.02 -23.92 0.67
CA SER A 530 25.90 -24.44 -0.13
C SER A 530 24.60 -23.73 0.25
N GLY A 531 23.60 -23.80 -0.62
CA GLY A 531 22.37 -23.02 -0.47
C GLY A 531 22.49 -21.64 -1.12
N GLN A 532 21.38 -20.92 -1.14
CA GLN A 532 21.26 -19.62 -1.78
C GLN A 532 20.80 -18.58 -0.75
N HIS A 533 21.66 -17.62 -0.44
CA HIS A 533 21.36 -16.43 0.34
C HIS A 533 22.46 -15.39 0.13
N GLU A 534 22.08 -14.20 -0.37
CA GLU A 534 22.98 -13.09 -0.68
C GLU A 534 24.32 -13.54 -1.31
N GLU A 535 25.34 -12.69 -1.31
CA GLU A 535 26.69 -13.11 -1.68
C GLU A 535 27.57 -13.19 -0.44
N ALA A 536 28.47 -14.16 -0.40
CA ALA A 536 29.51 -14.18 0.62
C ALA A 536 30.70 -13.33 0.15
N ILE A 537 31.08 -12.32 0.94
CA ILE A 537 32.22 -11.45 0.63
C ILE A 537 33.46 -12.01 1.32
N VAL A 538 34.45 -12.41 0.54
CA VAL A 538 35.76 -12.85 1.04
C VAL A 538 36.75 -11.72 0.83
N VAL A 539 37.35 -11.21 1.91
CA VAL A 539 38.40 -10.20 1.86
C VAL A 539 39.72 -10.87 2.19
N ARG A 540 40.64 -10.85 1.23
CA ARG A 540 41.99 -11.37 1.39
C ARG A 540 42.81 -10.48 2.32
N ALA A 541 43.84 -11.05 2.94
CA ALA A 541 44.75 -10.32 3.82
C ALA A 541 45.46 -9.11 3.14
N ASP A 542 45.51 -9.05 1.81
CA ASP A 542 46.03 -7.91 1.03
C ASP A 542 44.96 -6.87 0.67
N GLY A 543 43.71 -7.08 1.08
CA GLY A 543 42.56 -6.24 0.77
C GLY A 543 41.88 -6.54 -0.58
N ALA A 544 42.32 -7.57 -1.32
CA ALA A 544 41.57 -8.06 -2.47
C ALA A 544 40.20 -8.61 -2.03
N ILE A 545 39.17 -8.43 -2.84
CA ILE A 545 37.81 -8.86 -2.52
C ILE A 545 37.34 -9.85 -3.58
N ASP A 546 36.94 -11.04 -3.12
CA ASP A 546 36.26 -12.06 -3.91
C ASP A 546 34.81 -12.13 -3.44
N ARG A 547 33.84 -11.91 -4.34
CA ARG A 547 32.41 -12.10 -4.05
C ARG A 547 32.01 -13.48 -4.55
N VAL A 548 31.54 -14.33 -3.63
CA VAL A 548 31.06 -15.68 -3.94
C VAL A 548 29.56 -15.60 -4.16
N ASP A 549 29.14 -15.72 -5.41
CA ASP A 549 27.74 -15.78 -5.81
C ASP A 549 27.13 -17.11 -5.34
N THR A 550 26.02 -17.04 -4.60
CA THR A 550 25.32 -18.21 -4.07
C THR A 550 24.14 -18.66 -4.95
N LEU A 551 23.81 -17.92 -6.03
CA LEU A 551 22.69 -18.22 -6.92
C LEU A 551 22.76 -19.64 -7.51
N ASP A 552 23.96 -20.11 -7.84
CA ASP A 552 24.17 -21.45 -8.40
C ASP A 552 24.44 -22.54 -7.34
N LEU A 553 24.40 -22.19 -6.04
CA LEU A 553 24.68 -23.10 -4.93
C LEU A 553 23.42 -23.64 -4.25
N GLY A 554 22.24 -23.09 -4.56
CA GLY A 554 20.99 -23.52 -3.96
C GLY A 554 19.75 -22.96 -4.64
N PHE A 555 18.63 -23.03 -3.91
CA PHE A 555 17.35 -22.48 -4.32
C PHE A 555 16.59 -21.99 -3.08
N PRO A 556 15.75 -20.95 -3.15
CA PRO A 556 15.00 -20.50 -1.99
C PRO A 556 14.03 -21.60 -1.52
N LEU A 557 14.06 -21.88 -0.22
CA LEU A 557 13.29 -22.92 0.43
C LEU A 557 11.80 -22.60 0.39
N GLY A 558 10.97 -23.59 0.12
CA GLY A 558 9.51 -23.49 0.19
C GLY A 558 8.81 -23.12 -1.13
N ILE A 559 9.57 -22.79 -2.18
CA ILE A 559 9.03 -22.49 -3.52
C ILE A 559 8.69 -23.77 -4.27
N GLU A 560 9.68 -24.66 -4.45
CA GLU A 560 9.55 -25.93 -5.16
C GLU A 560 9.54 -27.10 -4.16
N ALA A 561 8.85 -28.20 -4.48
CA ALA A 561 8.73 -29.34 -3.57
C ALA A 561 10.04 -30.12 -3.39
N ASP A 562 10.87 -30.19 -4.44
CA ASP A 562 12.17 -30.85 -4.41
C ASP A 562 13.22 -29.95 -5.06
N VAL A 563 14.21 -29.57 -4.28
CA VAL A 563 15.27 -28.66 -4.71
C VAL A 563 16.62 -29.35 -4.91
N SER A 564 16.67 -30.67 -4.78
CA SER A 564 17.93 -31.45 -4.83
C SER A 564 18.77 -31.20 -6.09
N SER A 565 18.15 -30.91 -7.24
CA SER A 565 18.85 -30.62 -8.49
C SER A 565 19.47 -29.22 -8.57
N PHE A 566 19.13 -28.32 -7.66
CA PHE A 566 19.60 -26.93 -7.64
C PHE A 566 20.69 -26.71 -6.59
N ILE A 567 21.02 -27.73 -5.78
CA ILE A 567 21.99 -27.59 -4.70
C ILE A 567 23.38 -27.97 -5.22
N ALA A 568 24.33 -27.06 -5.01
CA ALA A 568 25.75 -27.29 -5.27
C ALA A 568 26.59 -26.81 -4.08
N GLU A 569 27.87 -27.17 -4.07
CA GLU A 569 28.83 -26.70 -3.07
C GLU A 569 29.91 -25.86 -3.75
N ALA A 570 30.27 -24.72 -3.15
CA ALA A 570 31.48 -23.98 -3.45
C ALA A 570 32.49 -24.19 -2.32
N GLU A 571 33.76 -24.32 -2.65
CA GLU A 571 34.84 -24.41 -1.66
C GLU A 571 35.74 -23.18 -1.76
N VAL A 572 35.95 -22.51 -0.63
CA VAL A 572 36.81 -21.35 -0.48
C VAL A 572 37.91 -21.66 0.52
N TYR A 573 39.16 -21.53 0.10
CA TYR A 573 40.31 -21.64 0.99
C TYR A 573 40.60 -20.28 1.62
N LEU A 574 40.58 -20.22 2.95
CA LEU A 574 40.89 -19.04 3.75
C LEU A 574 42.33 -19.09 4.20
N ASN A 575 43.13 -18.08 3.88
CA ASN A 575 44.47 -17.92 4.42
C ASN A 575 44.43 -17.21 5.79
N PRO A 576 45.47 -17.35 6.63
CA PRO A 576 45.54 -16.61 7.88
C PRO A 576 45.44 -15.09 7.63
N GLY A 577 44.48 -14.43 8.28
CA GLY A 577 44.16 -13.02 8.07
C GLY A 577 43.03 -12.74 7.07
N ASP A 578 42.58 -13.75 6.30
CA ASP A 578 41.42 -13.61 5.42
C ASP A 578 40.12 -13.46 6.25
N LEU A 579 39.19 -12.68 5.70
CA LEU A 579 37.90 -12.32 6.28
C LEU A 579 36.78 -12.86 5.39
N VAL A 580 35.70 -13.34 5.98
CA VAL A 580 34.44 -13.64 5.30
C VAL A 580 33.34 -12.82 5.96
N VAL A 581 32.53 -12.17 5.13
CA VAL A 581 31.38 -11.38 5.57
C VAL A 581 30.13 -11.93 4.91
N LEU A 582 29.14 -12.26 5.75
CA LEU A 582 27.81 -12.70 5.36
C LEU A 582 26.80 -11.66 5.85
N TYR A 583 25.77 -11.37 5.07
CA TYR A 583 24.79 -10.35 5.38
C TYR A 583 23.44 -10.69 4.76
N THR A 584 22.36 -10.08 5.28
CA THR A 584 21.01 -10.12 4.71
C THR A 584 20.72 -8.86 3.89
N ASP A 585 19.69 -8.92 3.03
CA ASP A 585 19.33 -7.84 2.12
C ASP A 585 18.97 -6.53 2.85
N GLY A 586 18.40 -6.60 4.05
CA GLY A 586 18.12 -5.40 4.87
C GLY A 586 19.34 -4.51 5.14
N LEU A 587 20.56 -5.05 5.06
CA LEU A 587 21.79 -4.26 5.10
C LEU A 587 22.05 -3.51 3.78
N THR A 588 21.91 -4.17 2.63
CA THR A 588 22.23 -3.58 1.32
C THR A 588 21.08 -2.76 0.73
N GLU A 589 19.84 -3.09 1.07
CA GLU A 589 18.62 -2.39 0.69
C GLU A 589 18.25 -1.26 1.67
N ALA A 590 19.04 -1.06 2.72
CA ALA A 590 18.91 0.10 3.61
C ALA A 590 18.91 1.41 2.80
N ALA A 591 17.76 2.08 2.75
CA ALA A 591 17.53 3.26 1.92
C ALA A 591 17.66 4.57 2.71
N ASP A 592 18.28 5.57 2.09
CA ASP A 592 18.30 6.94 2.61
C ASP A 592 16.99 7.71 2.31
N HIS A 593 16.88 8.96 2.76
CA HIS A 593 15.71 9.83 2.50
C HIS A 593 15.43 10.11 1.00
N SER A 594 16.42 9.89 0.13
CA SER A 594 16.30 10.02 -1.32
C SER A 594 15.99 8.68 -2.00
N ASN A 595 15.72 7.64 -1.21
CA ASN A 595 15.45 6.28 -1.65
C ASN A 595 16.65 5.63 -2.37
N GLN A 596 17.89 6.02 -2.02
CA GLN A 596 19.12 5.38 -2.49
C GLN A 596 19.54 4.27 -1.52
N LEU A 597 19.71 3.07 -2.05
CA LEU A 597 20.12 1.88 -1.29
C LEU A 597 21.61 1.96 -0.89
N TYR A 598 21.97 1.37 0.25
CA TYR A 598 23.33 1.31 0.75
C TYR A 598 24.27 0.57 -0.23
N GLY A 599 23.81 -0.61 -0.69
CA GLY A 599 24.43 -1.43 -1.73
C GLY A 599 25.69 -2.19 -1.32
N ALA A 600 25.88 -3.38 -1.90
CA ALA A 600 27.05 -4.24 -1.66
C ALA A 600 28.39 -3.59 -2.05
N ASP A 601 28.40 -2.70 -3.06
CA ASP A 601 29.63 -2.01 -3.49
C ASP A 601 30.18 -1.08 -2.41
N ARG A 602 29.30 -0.45 -1.62
CA ARG A 602 29.71 0.41 -0.50
C ARG A 602 30.28 -0.44 0.63
N LEU A 603 29.61 -1.54 0.96
CA LEU A 603 30.10 -2.52 1.93
C LEU A 603 31.50 -3.00 1.56
N CYS A 604 31.72 -3.41 0.30
CA CYS A 604 33.02 -3.85 -0.19
C CYS A 604 34.11 -2.76 -0.03
N ARG A 605 33.80 -1.48 -0.32
CA ARG A 605 34.77 -0.39 -0.15
C ARG A 605 35.20 -0.20 1.32
N LEU A 606 34.25 -0.29 2.24
CA LEU A 606 34.50 -0.20 3.67
C LEU A 606 35.38 -1.38 4.13
N LEU A 607 34.98 -2.60 3.77
CA LEU A 607 35.69 -3.82 4.14
C LEU A 607 37.13 -3.85 3.60
N ARG A 608 37.36 -3.40 2.35
CA ARG A 608 38.70 -3.29 1.76
C ARG A 608 39.65 -2.46 2.63
N THR A 609 39.14 -1.41 3.27
CA THR A 609 39.97 -0.48 4.05
C THR A 609 40.17 -0.96 5.49
N GLU A 610 39.14 -1.56 6.09
CA GLU A 610 39.10 -1.86 7.52
C GLU A 610 39.35 -3.35 7.87
N HIS A 611 39.61 -4.23 6.88
CA HIS A 611 39.79 -5.68 7.06
C HIS A 611 40.86 -6.10 8.10
N HIS A 612 41.81 -5.23 8.41
CA HIS A 612 42.88 -5.48 9.37
C HIS A 612 42.38 -5.56 10.83
N ARG A 613 41.21 -4.99 11.13
CA ARG A 613 40.59 -4.94 12.47
C ARG A 613 40.03 -6.28 12.96
N SER A 614 39.58 -6.35 14.21
CA SER A 614 38.87 -7.54 14.71
C SER A 614 37.47 -7.65 14.10
N PRO A 615 36.87 -8.86 14.01
CA PRO A 615 35.51 -9.04 13.54
C PRO A 615 34.47 -8.17 14.26
N GLN A 616 34.58 -8.01 15.57
CA GLN A 616 33.65 -7.20 16.37
C GLN A 616 33.76 -5.71 16.01
N GLU A 617 34.98 -5.21 15.79
CA GLU A 617 35.19 -3.84 15.33
C GLU A 617 34.64 -3.63 13.92
N ILE A 618 34.79 -4.61 13.03
CA ILE A 618 34.26 -4.57 11.66
C ILE A 618 32.73 -4.57 11.69
N CYS A 619 32.09 -5.46 12.47
CA CYS A 619 30.63 -5.46 12.65
C CYS A 619 30.14 -4.08 13.06
N LYS A 620 30.75 -3.50 14.10
CA LYS A 620 30.39 -2.16 14.58
C LYS A 620 30.56 -1.08 13.51
N LEU A 621 31.68 -1.09 12.79
CA LEU A 621 31.95 -0.10 11.74
C LEU A 621 30.96 -0.19 10.57
N VAL A 622 30.60 -1.40 10.15
CA VAL A 622 29.60 -1.62 9.09
C VAL A 622 28.24 -1.11 9.55
N VAL A 623 27.79 -1.51 10.74
CA VAL A 623 26.51 -1.08 11.31
C VAL A 623 26.46 0.44 11.46
N ASP A 624 27.51 1.06 12.01
CA ASP A 624 27.59 2.52 12.16
C ASP A 624 27.57 3.24 10.80
N ASP A 625 28.12 2.67 9.73
CA ASP A 625 28.07 3.26 8.38
C ASP A 625 26.69 3.13 7.73
N VAL A 626 26.01 1.99 7.93
CA VAL A 626 24.63 1.76 7.48
C VAL A 626 23.69 2.75 8.17
N TYR A 627 23.77 2.88 9.50
CA TYR A 627 22.97 3.85 10.25
C TYR A 627 23.22 5.30 9.84
N ARG A 628 24.48 5.64 9.54
CA ARG A 628 24.83 6.97 9.02
C ARG A 628 24.25 7.22 7.62
N HIS A 629 24.12 6.18 6.80
CA HIS A 629 23.49 6.25 5.48
C HIS A 629 21.97 6.44 5.57
N ILE A 630 21.31 5.66 6.44
CA ILE A 630 19.85 5.71 6.65
C ILE A 630 19.43 7.09 7.21
N GLY A 631 20.18 7.64 8.17
CA GLY A 631 19.84 8.92 8.80
C GLY A 631 18.59 8.81 9.69
N GLU A 632 17.58 9.63 9.43
CA GLU A 632 16.28 9.58 10.15
C GLU A 632 15.24 8.73 9.40
N ALA A 633 15.62 8.04 8.31
CA ALA A 633 14.71 7.19 7.55
C ALA A 633 14.32 5.94 8.34
N LYS A 634 13.17 5.35 8.01
CA LYS A 634 12.68 4.14 8.66
C LYS A 634 13.44 2.92 8.13
N ILE A 635 13.81 1.99 9.02
CA ILE A 635 14.29 0.66 8.65
C ILE A 635 13.08 -0.17 8.18
N PHE A 636 13.19 -0.78 7.02
CA PHE A 636 12.11 -1.55 6.40
C PHE A 636 12.30 -3.06 6.53
N ASP A 637 13.53 -3.52 6.74
CA ASP A 637 13.85 -4.95 6.86
C ASP A 637 14.93 -5.23 7.90
N ASP A 638 15.00 -6.48 8.34
CA ASP A 638 15.93 -6.93 9.37
C ASP A 638 17.39 -6.80 8.89
N ILE A 639 18.29 -6.37 9.78
CA ILE A 639 19.71 -6.21 9.45
C ILE A 639 20.50 -7.30 10.16
N THR A 640 21.00 -8.28 9.41
CA THR A 640 21.91 -9.32 9.91
C THR A 640 23.27 -9.24 9.22
N LEU A 641 24.33 -9.40 10.02
CA LEU A 641 25.72 -9.35 9.60
C LEU A 641 26.54 -10.34 10.41
N ILE A 642 27.32 -11.20 9.74
CA ILE A 642 28.27 -12.11 10.35
C ILE A 642 29.65 -11.84 9.74
N VAL A 643 30.65 -11.66 10.59
CA VAL A 643 32.04 -11.43 10.21
C VAL A 643 32.89 -12.55 10.80
N ILE A 644 33.58 -13.28 9.93
CA ILE A 644 34.42 -14.43 10.27
C ILE A 644 35.85 -14.09 9.83
N LYS A 645 36.83 -14.24 10.72
CA LYS A 645 38.24 -13.99 10.38
C LYS A 645 39.09 -15.19 10.75
N ARG A 646 39.92 -15.64 9.80
CA ARG A 646 40.92 -16.66 10.10
C ARG A 646 42.08 -16.03 10.86
N GLN A 647 42.40 -16.56 12.02
CA GLN A 647 43.46 -16.01 12.86
C GLN A 647 44.83 -16.19 12.20
N GLN A 648 45.72 -15.20 12.37
CA GLN A 648 47.13 -15.37 12.05
C GLN A 648 47.77 -16.26 13.12
N GLU A 649 48.58 -17.26 12.72
CA GLU A 649 49.39 -17.99 13.69
C GLU A 649 50.21 -16.97 14.51
N PRO A 650 50.15 -17.01 15.84
CA PRO A 650 50.95 -16.12 16.66
C PRO A 650 52.43 -16.38 16.37
N ALA A 651 53.19 -15.32 16.06
CA ALA A 651 54.61 -15.37 15.74
C ALA A 651 55.53 -15.85 16.88
N ASP A 652 54.97 -16.31 18.01
CA ASP A 652 55.68 -16.91 19.13
C ASP A 652 54.80 -17.99 19.79
N ARG A 653 54.94 -19.23 19.33
CA ARG A 653 54.79 -20.39 20.24
C ARG A 653 56.17 -21.01 20.40
N PRO A 654 56.75 -21.03 21.60
CA PRO A 654 57.93 -21.84 21.86
C PRO A 654 57.56 -23.28 21.49
N ILE A 655 58.40 -23.93 20.69
CA ILE A 655 58.33 -25.37 20.46
C ILE A 655 58.60 -26.02 21.83
N GLU A 656 57.55 -26.41 22.55
CA GLU A 656 57.71 -27.29 23.70
C GLU A 656 58.18 -28.65 23.18
N SER A 657 59.48 -28.87 23.32
CA SER A 657 60.11 -30.16 23.16
C SER A 657 59.40 -31.18 24.06
N ALA A 658 59.01 -32.31 23.46
CA ALA A 658 58.48 -33.48 24.16
C ALA A 658 59.36 -33.84 25.38
N THR A 659 58.89 -33.52 26.58
CA THR A 659 59.41 -34.09 27.84
C THR A 659 58.45 -35.16 28.33
N ALA A 660 59.04 -36.30 28.66
CA ALA A 660 58.41 -37.55 29.01
C ALA A 660 57.32 -37.41 30.08
N ILE A 661 56.24 -38.17 29.87
CA ILE A 661 55.16 -38.40 30.82
C ILE A 661 55.73 -39.12 32.04
N ASP A 662 55.74 -38.44 33.19
CA ASP A 662 55.99 -39.04 34.50
C ASP A 662 54.64 -39.38 35.15
N TRP A 663 54.43 -40.66 35.46
CA TRP A 663 53.20 -41.16 36.06
C TRP A 663 53.31 -41.13 37.60
N PRO A 664 52.39 -40.48 38.34
CA PRO A 664 52.26 -40.71 39.77
C PRO A 664 51.32 -41.88 40.07
N ASN A 665 51.84 -42.81 40.87
CA ASN A 665 51.21 -43.99 41.44
C ASN A 665 49.99 -43.69 42.36
N VAL A 666 48.91 -44.46 42.16
CA VAL A 666 48.23 -45.37 43.12
C VAL A 666 47.51 -44.83 44.39
N CYS A 667 46.23 -45.24 44.49
CA CYS A 667 45.37 -45.54 45.67
C CYS A 667 44.81 -44.42 46.58
N SER A 668 43.46 -44.35 46.69
CA SER A 668 42.68 -45.04 47.75
C SER A 668 41.17 -44.73 47.67
N LEU A 669 40.35 -45.78 47.67
CA LEU A 669 38.91 -45.75 47.91
C LEU A 669 38.63 -45.73 49.42
N PRO A 670 37.54 -45.07 49.88
CA PRO A 670 36.84 -45.46 51.09
C PRO A 670 35.59 -46.26 50.74
N SER A 671 35.53 -47.47 51.28
CA SER A 671 34.37 -48.34 51.42
C SER A 671 33.28 -47.77 52.34
N LEU A 672 32.03 -48.18 52.11
CA LEU A 672 31.01 -48.69 53.07
C LEU A 672 29.59 -48.31 52.58
N SER A 673 28.80 -49.23 52.02
CA SER A 673 27.98 -50.29 52.67
C SER A 673 26.53 -49.85 52.94
N ALA A 674 25.59 -50.36 52.12
CA ALA A 674 24.44 -51.18 52.52
C ALA A 674 23.62 -51.52 51.26
#